data_AF-A0A328RXP5-F1
#
_entry.id   AF-A0A328RXP5-F1
#
_cell.length_a   1.000
_cell.length_b   1.000
_cell.length_c   1.000
_cell.angle_alpha   90.00
_cell.angle_beta   90.00
_cell.angle_gamma   90.00
#
_symmetry.space_group_name_H-M   'P 1'
#
loop_
_entity.id
_entity.type
_entity.pdbx_description
1 polymer ?
#
loop_
_entity_poly.entity_id
_entity_poly.type
_entity_poly.pdbx_seq_one_letter_code
_entity_poly.pdbx_strand_id
1 'polypeptide(L)'
;MLFLILLTTVLLSITSISAENTNDTNTLQDNNHHTQTVTQQSNNTQIQNTKYVQNNTKNLKKEETKDIYIDSSSTNQVEDGTINNPYKTITETIITNNSKIHVNTGTYYLKSMNIIKNTTIIGQNRNSTIFIANDTSSIFTISNNNQLTLINITLKDYESSTQAAITNNGNLTVRDSCFLNNTGLERTSKGGSIYNTGILYVENTDFSSNTASWGASIYNNRGRTTIRNSNFTKDNTYNVGGSVYSIRGNLLILNSNFKNNSAVSGGAIYNAFGNVTINNTLFLKNQAASFYGGALYSTGIVRITNSQFLYNHGTYNGGAITNTNNFTAINCTFESNSAGESGGAIENIAWTATENGNLTLINCNFTENSATVNGGAIANLNTTPVEGNYGIITARNSVFRLNTAGEKGGAIWNEQYINLEYNAFIGNEAETNNTIYSNSSLIKSIENNWWGNNNPKWNKIGVIPGHWVVMTFTNTTPLIEKLDTTLLVTINSLNNGDKLSSNIPIREVVYIANNTVFTENFQNINNQTINTCKPEYENISVLIDDQLLTLTPLEANITYILLDNNQTIQFNINLPNNINGKASIKINGKTIINKVKVVNGKVLVKYAIPTAWGNKNYTATIVLNTINDKKLSKNITITIPKRSVTAKITIKNTTAIRTGDTIQMIADVTCGNKKVTNGKVSFKINGKTIASNVRLVNGKAIINYTIPQNFNPKQYNVSIVYGGDNNKYSCNNRTIMTISKQNAHVTPNSTLYLMSDSGVSITMGVLDSHNNYVSQGKICYKINGKTIKTNITLTDGVFTFEYVTPAVKSGQTLKQTLIIRMGANKKYNAMTIRIPIVIS
;
A
#
# COMPACT_ATOMS: atom_id res chain seq x y z
N MET A 1 -5.10 18.05 58.09
CA MET A 1 -4.56 18.49 59.38
C MET A 1 -4.04 17.26 60.11
N LEU A 2 -2.74 17.26 60.46
CA LEU A 2 -1.93 16.16 61.04
C LEU A 2 -1.74 14.87 60.21
N PHE A 3 -0.86 14.90 59.20
CA PHE A 3 0.03 13.77 58.83
C PHE A 3 1.19 14.22 57.89
N LEU A 4 1.63 15.48 57.98
CA LEU A 4 2.62 16.09 57.05
C LEU A 4 3.90 16.61 57.75
N ILE A 5 4.20 16.19 58.99
CA ILE A 5 5.38 16.70 59.76
C ILE A 5 6.19 15.54 60.36
N LEU A 6 6.34 14.42 59.67
CA LEU A 6 7.21 13.35 60.16
C LEU A 6 8.06 12.73 59.05
N LEU A 7 8.88 13.55 58.36
CA LEU A 7 10.03 13.01 57.62
C LEU A 7 11.17 14.02 57.34
N THR A 8 11.48 14.90 58.30
CA THR A 8 12.60 15.86 58.20
C THR A 8 13.82 15.50 59.07
N THR A 9 13.90 14.30 59.64
CA THR A 9 14.94 13.95 60.64
C THR A 9 15.97 12.89 60.24
N VAL A 10 16.16 12.55 58.96
CA VAL A 10 17.25 11.61 58.53
C VAL A 10 18.26 12.19 57.52
N LEU A 11 18.24 13.49 57.25
CA LEU A 11 19.37 14.13 56.54
C LEU A 11 19.92 15.33 57.33
N LEU A 12 20.85 15.04 58.23
CA LEU A 12 21.81 16.01 58.71
C LEU A 12 23.23 15.44 58.64
N SER A 13 24.15 16.34 58.26
CA SER A 13 25.62 16.26 58.30
C SER A 13 26.36 15.83 57.04
N ILE A 14 26.35 16.70 56.01
CA ILE A 14 27.62 17.07 55.35
C ILE A 14 27.58 18.59 55.12
N THR A 15 28.48 19.28 55.82
CA THR A 15 28.70 20.73 55.72
C THR A 15 29.03 21.14 54.29
N SER A 16 28.32 22.16 53.78
CA SER A 16 28.62 22.85 52.54
C SER A 16 29.83 23.76 52.74
N ILE A 17 30.95 23.44 52.09
CA ILE A 17 32.00 24.41 51.78
C ILE A 17 31.66 24.96 50.39
N SER A 18 31.42 26.28 50.32
CA SER A 18 31.21 27.04 49.09
C SER A 18 32.49 27.03 48.25
N ALA A 19 32.38 26.66 46.97
CA ALA A 19 33.44 26.88 45.99
C ALA A 19 33.02 28.05 45.08
N GLU A 20 33.92 29.02 44.99
CA GLU A 20 33.78 30.27 44.26
C GLU A 20 33.74 30.10 42.74
N ASN A 21 33.01 31.03 42.13
CA ASN A 21 33.07 31.52 40.75
C ASN A 21 34.25 31.07 39.87
N THR A 22 33.92 30.52 38.70
CA THR A 22 34.59 30.93 37.45
C THR A 22 33.53 31.16 36.38
N ASN A 23 33.37 32.44 36.02
CA ASN A 23 32.63 32.90 34.86
C ASN A 23 33.36 32.47 33.60
N ASP A 24 32.68 31.79 32.69
CA ASP A 24 32.97 31.91 31.26
C ASP A 24 31.63 31.92 30.51
N THR A 25 31.17 33.15 30.25
CA THR A 25 30.06 33.43 29.35
C THR A 25 30.61 33.45 27.94
N ASN A 26 30.22 32.47 27.11
CA ASN A 26 30.28 32.64 25.66
C ASN A 26 28.91 32.30 25.07
N THR A 27 28.20 33.37 24.78
CA THR A 27 27.02 33.45 23.92
C THR A 27 27.34 32.92 22.52
N LEU A 28 26.54 31.98 22.03
CA LEU A 28 26.47 31.67 20.60
C LEU A 28 25.05 31.97 20.11
N GLN A 29 24.98 33.03 19.32
CA GLN A 29 23.84 33.42 18.49
C GLN A 29 23.56 32.38 17.41
N ASP A 30 22.28 32.27 17.08
CA ASP A 30 21.70 31.64 15.89
C ASP A 30 22.51 31.83 14.60
N ASN A 31 22.57 30.77 13.80
CA ASN A 31 22.37 30.87 12.35
C ASN A 31 22.03 29.52 11.71
N ASN A 32 20.76 29.42 11.28
CA ASN A 32 20.24 28.86 10.03
C ASN A 32 20.73 27.51 9.47
N HIS A 33 19.78 26.58 9.43
CA HIS A 33 19.37 25.76 8.28
C HIS A 33 20.42 25.40 7.22
N HIS A 34 20.87 24.14 7.27
CA HIS A 34 21.02 23.34 6.05
C HIS A 34 20.73 21.86 6.32
N THR A 35 19.72 21.36 5.62
CA THR A 35 19.38 19.94 5.45
C THR A 35 20.51 19.22 4.72
N GLN A 36 21.15 18.24 5.37
CA GLN A 36 21.91 17.21 4.68
C GLN A 36 21.54 15.82 5.20
N THR A 37 21.17 14.99 4.23
CA THR A 37 20.76 13.60 4.27
C THR A 37 21.87 12.73 4.88
N VAL A 38 21.59 12.08 6.02
CA VAL A 38 22.50 11.11 6.63
C VAL A 38 22.35 9.77 5.92
N THR A 39 23.35 9.43 5.11
CA THR A 39 23.64 8.03 4.75
C THR A 39 24.54 7.44 5.84
N GLN A 40 24.16 6.26 6.34
CA GLN A 40 24.93 5.50 7.32
C GLN A 40 26.30 5.13 6.73
N GLN A 41 27.36 5.70 7.28
CA GLN A 41 28.70 5.14 7.21
C GLN A 41 29.23 4.97 8.63
N SER A 42 29.55 3.71 8.94
CA SER A 42 30.24 3.23 10.12
C SER A 42 31.58 3.96 10.29
N ASN A 43 31.70 4.78 11.33
CA ASN A 43 32.98 5.37 11.72
C ASN A 43 33.44 4.80 13.06
N ASN A 44 34.38 3.85 12.95
CA ASN A 44 35.40 3.58 13.95
C ASN A 44 36.22 4.85 14.18
N THR A 45 36.03 5.53 15.30
CA THR A 45 36.96 6.57 15.75
C THR A 45 38.12 5.93 16.51
N GLN A 46 39.18 5.61 15.76
CA GLN A 46 40.53 5.55 16.32
C GLN A 46 40.89 6.93 16.89
N ILE A 47 41.19 6.94 18.18
CA ILE A 47 41.70 8.11 18.90
C ILE A 47 43.10 8.43 18.36
N GLN A 48 43.24 9.56 17.67
CA GLN A 48 44.53 10.20 17.47
C GLN A 48 44.92 10.93 18.75
N ASN A 49 45.94 10.41 19.43
CA ASN A 49 46.79 11.16 20.34
C ASN A 49 48.19 10.53 20.34
N THR A 50 48.95 10.81 19.28
CA THR A 50 50.37 10.45 19.19
C THR A 50 51.16 11.63 18.66
N LYS A 51 51.43 12.61 19.53
CA LYS A 51 52.52 13.59 19.37
C LYS A 51 52.72 14.29 20.71
N TYR A 52 53.42 13.62 21.62
CA TYR A 52 54.23 14.14 22.73
C TYR A 52 54.52 13.00 23.72
N VAL A 53 55.28 11.97 23.31
CA VAL A 53 56.23 11.19 24.15
C VAL A 53 57.10 10.35 23.21
N GLN A 54 58.15 10.94 22.65
CA GLN A 54 59.31 10.19 22.19
C GLN A 54 60.54 10.95 22.66
N ASN A 55 60.98 10.62 23.87
CA ASN A 55 62.38 10.63 24.33
C ASN A 55 62.40 10.47 25.85
N ASN A 56 62.25 9.21 26.32
CA ASN A 56 62.94 8.66 27.49
C ASN A 56 62.55 7.18 27.65
N THR A 57 62.96 6.36 26.70
CA THR A 57 62.96 4.89 26.81
C THR A 57 64.40 4.39 26.69
N LYS A 58 65.21 4.72 27.70
CA LYS A 58 66.38 3.92 28.07
C LYS A 58 66.20 3.54 29.54
N ASN A 59 66.05 2.24 29.77
CA ASN A 59 65.95 1.54 31.06
C ASN A 59 64.61 1.59 31.82
N LEU A 60 63.51 1.16 31.18
CA LEU A 60 62.45 0.47 31.92
C LEU A 60 62.66 -1.03 31.69
N LYS A 61 63.12 -1.74 32.72
CA LYS A 61 63.10 -3.20 32.73
C LYS A 61 61.66 -3.63 32.41
N LYS A 62 61.49 -4.47 31.40
CA LYS A 62 60.23 -5.17 31.13
C LYS A 62 59.97 -6.02 32.38
N GLU A 63 59.12 -5.56 33.30
CA GLU A 63 58.76 -6.36 34.47
C GLU A 63 58.14 -7.66 33.96
N GLU A 64 58.81 -8.80 34.21
CA GLU A 64 58.31 -10.11 33.83
C GLU A 64 57.01 -10.39 34.58
N THR A 65 55.94 -10.71 33.86
CA THR A 65 54.68 -11.18 34.42
C THR A 65 54.88 -12.59 34.98
N LYS A 66 54.63 -12.79 36.28
CA LYS A 66 54.74 -14.10 36.92
C LYS A 66 53.40 -14.83 36.91
N ASP A 67 53.32 -15.97 36.24
CA ASP A 67 52.17 -16.87 36.33
C ASP A 67 52.19 -17.68 37.64
N ILE A 68 51.04 -17.77 38.30
CA ILE A 68 50.83 -18.49 39.56
C ILE A 68 49.56 -19.33 39.42
N TYR A 69 49.60 -20.60 39.82
CA TYR A 69 48.48 -21.53 39.69
C TYR A 69 47.90 -21.90 41.05
N ILE A 70 46.57 -21.92 41.14
CA ILE A 70 45.78 -22.19 42.33
C ILE A 70 44.81 -23.34 42.04
N ASP A 71 44.79 -24.35 42.92
CA ASP A 71 43.88 -25.50 42.82
C ASP A 71 43.46 -25.98 44.22
N SER A 72 42.19 -25.80 44.56
CA SER A 72 41.62 -26.22 45.85
C SER A 72 41.72 -27.73 46.11
N SER A 73 41.88 -28.54 45.06
CA SER A 73 41.98 -30.00 45.15
C SER A 73 43.43 -30.51 45.25
N SER A 74 44.43 -29.61 45.17
CA SER A 74 45.85 -29.96 45.23
C SER A 74 46.17 -30.74 46.51
N THR A 75 46.80 -31.91 46.36
CA THR A 75 47.29 -32.75 47.47
C THR A 75 48.81 -32.69 47.63
N ASN A 76 49.48 -31.81 46.88
CA ASN A 76 50.93 -31.69 46.86
C ASN A 76 51.49 -31.30 48.23
N GLN A 77 52.60 -31.93 48.62
CA GLN A 77 53.28 -31.65 49.89
C GLN A 77 54.07 -30.33 49.87
N VAL A 78 54.45 -29.85 48.68
CA VAL A 78 55.11 -28.57 48.45
C VAL A 78 54.26 -27.77 47.48
N GLU A 79 53.90 -26.55 47.84
CA GLU A 79 53.14 -25.62 47.01
C GLU A 79 54.07 -24.48 46.59
N ASP A 80 54.39 -24.37 45.29
CA ASP A 80 55.28 -23.34 44.73
C ASP A 80 54.60 -22.41 43.72
N GLY A 81 53.31 -22.68 43.42
CA GLY A 81 52.50 -21.89 42.50
C GLY A 81 52.75 -22.22 41.03
N THR A 82 53.50 -23.27 40.71
CA THR A 82 53.59 -23.80 39.34
C THR A 82 52.36 -24.64 38.99
N ILE A 83 52.17 -24.93 37.71
CA ILE A 83 51.05 -25.78 37.25
C ILE A 83 51.07 -27.19 37.84
N ASN A 84 52.26 -27.72 38.16
CA ASN A 84 52.43 -29.05 38.74
C ASN A 84 52.29 -29.04 40.26
N ASN A 85 52.65 -27.93 40.91
CA ASN A 85 52.58 -27.73 42.36
C ASN A 85 51.78 -26.46 42.73
N PRO A 86 50.48 -26.38 42.36
CA PRO A 86 49.68 -25.19 42.58
C PRO A 86 49.42 -24.96 44.08
N TYR A 87 49.25 -23.69 44.46
CA TYR A 87 48.79 -23.33 45.80
C TYR A 87 47.33 -23.76 46.00
N LYS A 88 46.94 -24.12 47.23
CA LYS A 88 45.54 -24.49 47.52
C LYS A 88 44.55 -23.33 47.48
N THR A 89 45.01 -22.12 47.79
CA THR A 89 44.17 -20.92 47.82
C THR A 89 44.99 -19.67 47.56
N ILE A 90 44.31 -18.55 47.31
CA ILE A 90 44.94 -17.24 47.14
C ILE A 90 45.21 -16.64 48.52
N THR A 91 46.40 -16.08 48.70
CA THR A 91 46.80 -15.33 49.90
C THR A 91 47.55 -14.06 49.51
N GLU A 92 47.65 -13.09 50.41
CA GLU A 92 48.35 -11.83 50.13
C GLU A 92 49.84 -12.03 49.80
N THR A 93 50.49 -13.04 50.39
CA THR A 93 51.92 -13.29 50.25
C THR A 93 52.32 -13.80 48.86
N ILE A 94 51.42 -14.48 48.15
CA ILE A 94 51.71 -14.99 46.80
C ILE A 94 51.52 -13.92 45.72
N ILE A 95 50.82 -12.82 46.03
CA ILE A 95 50.58 -11.73 45.08
C ILE A 95 51.89 -10.95 44.87
N THR A 96 52.35 -10.88 43.62
CA THR A 96 53.56 -10.16 43.21
C THR A 96 53.21 -9.12 42.14
N ASN A 97 54.09 -8.14 41.90
CA ASN A 97 53.77 -7.07 40.95
C ASN A 97 53.63 -7.65 39.54
N ASN A 98 52.52 -7.31 38.88
CA ASN A 98 52.08 -7.82 37.59
C ASN A 98 51.92 -9.36 37.54
N SER A 99 51.62 -10.02 38.67
CA SER A 99 51.32 -11.46 38.65
C SER A 99 50.01 -11.78 37.94
N LYS A 100 49.95 -12.96 37.33
CA LYS A 100 48.76 -13.54 36.74
C LYS A 100 48.44 -14.85 37.47
N ILE A 101 47.37 -14.82 38.24
CA ILE A 101 46.95 -15.93 39.11
C ILE A 101 45.84 -16.70 38.40
N HIS A 102 46.12 -17.93 37.98
CA HIS A 102 45.17 -18.84 37.35
C HIS A 102 44.55 -19.73 38.42
N VAL A 103 43.23 -19.78 38.46
CA VAL A 103 42.49 -20.46 39.52
C VAL A 103 41.61 -21.54 38.89
N ASN A 104 41.91 -22.80 39.21
CA ASN A 104 41.11 -23.93 38.75
C ASN A 104 39.71 -23.89 39.36
N THR A 105 38.77 -24.62 38.77
CA THR A 105 37.43 -24.77 39.33
C THR A 105 37.50 -25.32 40.76
N GLY A 106 36.70 -24.76 41.65
CA GLY A 106 36.70 -25.07 43.07
C GLY A 106 36.04 -23.96 43.87
N THR A 107 35.79 -24.25 45.15
CA THR A 107 35.34 -23.26 46.14
C THR A 107 36.54 -22.85 46.99
N TYR A 108 36.85 -21.57 46.98
CA TYR A 108 37.97 -20.97 47.69
C TYR A 108 37.45 -20.04 48.77
N TYR A 109 37.81 -20.38 50.00
CA TYR A 109 37.52 -19.54 51.15
C TYR A 109 38.69 -18.58 51.39
N LEU A 110 38.46 -17.30 51.11
CA LEU A 110 39.49 -16.27 51.08
C LEU A 110 39.46 -15.45 52.37
N LYS A 111 40.65 -15.23 52.96
CA LYS A 111 40.82 -14.20 53.99
C LYS A 111 40.90 -12.82 53.33
N SER A 112 40.65 -11.76 54.11
CA SER A 112 40.88 -10.40 53.63
C SER A 112 42.31 -10.18 53.13
N MET A 113 42.46 -9.47 52.00
CA MET A 113 43.75 -9.17 51.36
C MET A 113 43.85 -7.71 50.94
N ASN A 114 45.01 -7.10 51.22
CA ASN A 114 45.35 -5.78 50.69
C ASN A 114 46.09 -5.90 49.35
N ILE A 115 45.47 -5.41 48.28
CA ILE A 115 46.08 -5.36 46.95
C ILE A 115 46.92 -4.08 46.84
N ILE A 116 48.20 -4.21 47.21
CA ILE A 116 49.25 -3.18 47.10
C ILE A 116 50.22 -3.42 45.93
N LYS A 117 49.87 -4.34 45.04
CA LYS A 117 50.63 -4.69 43.82
C LYS A 117 49.64 -4.91 42.68
N ASN A 118 50.03 -4.55 41.46
CA ASN A 118 49.19 -4.81 40.29
C ASN A 118 49.07 -6.31 40.06
N THR A 119 47.85 -6.83 39.89
CA THR A 119 47.66 -8.28 39.69
C THR A 119 46.40 -8.59 38.89
N THR A 120 46.41 -9.75 38.22
CA THR A 120 45.26 -10.31 37.51
C THR A 120 44.93 -11.69 38.07
N ILE A 121 43.67 -11.94 38.41
CA ILE A 121 43.15 -13.23 38.87
C ILE A 121 42.16 -13.74 37.81
N ILE A 122 42.39 -14.96 37.33
CA ILE A 122 41.64 -15.57 36.23
C ILE A 122 41.13 -16.92 36.70
N GLY A 123 39.82 -17.02 36.89
CA GLY A 123 39.17 -18.30 37.10
C GLY A 123 39.08 -19.12 35.81
N GLN A 124 39.13 -20.42 35.96
CA GLN A 124 38.99 -21.36 34.86
C GLN A 124 37.57 -21.31 34.27
N ASN A 125 36.56 -21.11 35.12
CA ASN A 125 35.16 -21.05 34.73
C ASN A 125 34.37 -20.24 35.77
N ARG A 126 33.66 -19.19 35.33
CA ARG A 126 32.87 -18.31 36.21
C ARG A 126 31.84 -19.05 37.05
N ASN A 127 31.24 -20.15 36.56
CA ASN A 127 30.19 -20.87 37.27
C ASN A 127 30.72 -21.81 38.36
N SER A 128 32.00 -22.16 38.32
CA SER A 128 32.59 -23.15 39.22
C SER A 128 33.92 -22.72 39.85
N THR A 129 34.42 -21.52 39.57
CA THR A 129 35.53 -20.88 40.30
C THR A 129 34.91 -19.88 41.29
N ILE A 130 34.72 -20.33 42.54
CA ILE A 130 33.86 -19.65 43.52
C ILE A 130 34.72 -19.11 44.65
N PHE A 131 34.56 -17.82 44.95
CA PHE A 131 35.18 -17.12 46.08
C PHE A 131 34.13 -16.82 47.14
N ILE A 132 34.43 -17.22 48.37
CA ILE A 132 33.64 -16.96 49.57
C ILE A 132 34.57 -16.33 50.61
N ALA A 133 34.10 -15.32 51.35
CA ALA A 133 34.90 -14.75 52.44
C ALA A 133 34.95 -15.70 53.65
N ASN A 134 36.12 -15.79 54.28
CA ASN A 134 36.33 -16.52 55.54
C ASN A 134 36.09 -15.64 56.79
N ASP A 135 35.88 -14.35 56.59
CA ASP A 135 35.67 -13.35 57.64
C ASP A 135 34.65 -12.30 57.17
N THR A 136 34.34 -11.34 58.03
CA THR A 136 33.37 -10.26 57.76
C THR A 136 34.02 -9.01 57.15
N SER A 137 35.30 -9.08 56.75
CA SER A 137 36.04 -7.98 56.12
C SER A 137 36.02 -8.11 54.59
N SER A 138 36.31 -7.02 53.86
CA SER A 138 36.46 -7.07 52.40
C SER A 138 37.45 -8.16 51.99
N ILE A 139 37.07 -9.02 51.04
CA ILE A 139 37.95 -10.03 50.45
C ILE A 139 39.16 -9.34 49.80
N PHE A 140 38.89 -8.28 49.02
CA PHE A 140 39.91 -7.49 48.34
C PHE A 140 39.79 -6.02 48.70
N THR A 141 40.86 -5.45 49.26
CA THR A 141 41.03 -4.01 49.46
C THR A 141 42.11 -3.49 48.54
N ILE A 142 41.73 -2.78 47.48
CA ILE A 142 42.65 -2.27 46.45
C ILE A 142 43.13 -0.90 46.87
N SER A 143 44.44 -0.77 47.06
CA SER A 143 45.08 0.47 47.47
C SER A 143 45.17 1.46 46.31
N ASN A 144 45.33 2.75 46.65
CA ASN A 144 45.59 3.80 45.66
C ASN A 144 46.77 3.39 44.73
N ASN A 145 46.67 3.77 43.45
CA ASN A 145 47.66 3.48 42.40
C ASN A 145 47.89 1.99 42.06
N ASN A 146 47.10 1.07 42.63
CA ASN A 146 47.21 -0.35 42.33
C ASN A 146 46.02 -0.84 41.51
N GLN A 147 46.24 -1.89 40.72
CA GLN A 147 45.24 -2.53 39.88
C GLN A 147 44.94 -3.96 40.30
N LEU A 148 43.65 -4.30 40.35
CA LEU A 148 43.17 -5.67 40.37
C LEU A 148 42.32 -5.93 39.13
N THR A 149 42.60 -7.02 38.43
CA THR A 149 41.73 -7.52 37.36
C THR A 149 41.19 -8.89 37.74
N LEU A 150 39.86 -9.03 37.76
CA LEU A 150 39.15 -10.28 38.04
C LEU A 150 38.46 -10.76 36.76
N ILE A 151 38.71 -12.01 36.35
CA ILE A 151 38.14 -12.59 35.14
C ILE A 151 37.61 -13.99 35.46
N ASN A 152 36.42 -14.33 34.97
CA ASN A 152 35.86 -15.68 35.06
C ASN A 152 35.71 -16.24 36.49
N ILE A 153 35.28 -15.41 37.45
CA ILE A 153 35.05 -15.85 38.84
C ILE A 153 33.60 -15.63 39.27
N THR A 154 33.16 -16.34 40.30
CA THR A 154 31.97 -16.00 41.08
C THR A 154 32.40 -15.61 42.48
N LEU A 155 32.07 -14.40 42.92
CA LEU A 155 32.13 -13.99 44.32
C LEU A 155 30.72 -14.05 44.89
N LYS A 156 30.50 -14.88 45.91
CA LYS A 156 29.15 -15.04 46.46
C LYS A 156 29.09 -15.23 47.97
N ASP A 157 27.87 -15.04 48.47
CA ASP A 157 27.49 -15.32 49.86
C ASP A 157 28.40 -14.58 50.87
N TYR A 158 28.90 -13.40 50.47
CA TYR A 158 29.62 -12.50 51.37
C TYR A 158 28.64 -11.83 52.32
N GLU A 159 28.95 -11.85 53.62
CA GLU A 159 28.15 -11.17 54.63
C GLU A 159 29.02 -10.29 55.52
N SER A 160 28.66 -9.02 55.64
CA SER A 160 29.35 -8.08 56.52
C SER A 160 28.42 -7.01 57.06
N SER A 161 28.66 -6.57 58.29
CA SER A 161 27.98 -5.42 58.87
C SER A 161 28.59 -4.08 58.44
N THR A 162 29.84 -4.05 57.96
CA THR A 162 30.59 -2.79 57.81
C THR A 162 31.17 -2.53 56.42
N GLN A 163 31.53 -3.57 55.66
CA GLN A 163 32.30 -3.42 54.42
C GLN A 163 31.64 -4.14 53.24
N ALA A 164 31.94 -3.71 52.02
CA ALA A 164 31.61 -4.44 50.79
C ALA A 164 32.55 -5.63 50.58
N ALA A 165 32.17 -6.60 49.74
CA ALA A 165 33.04 -7.72 49.41
C ALA A 165 34.38 -7.26 48.77
N ILE A 166 34.35 -6.17 48.01
CA ILE A 166 35.52 -5.52 47.44
C ILE A 166 35.50 -4.02 47.76
N THR A 167 36.59 -3.52 48.33
CA THR A 167 36.85 -2.09 48.51
C THR A 167 37.88 -1.62 47.49
N ASN A 168 37.49 -0.76 46.55
CA ASN A 168 38.36 -0.26 45.48
C ASN A 168 38.72 1.23 45.64
N ASN A 169 39.95 1.49 46.09
CA ASN A 169 40.56 2.83 46.05
C ASN A 169 41.51 3.02 44.86
N GLY A 170 41.85 1.96 44.14
CA GLY A 170 42.73 1.98 42.97
C GLY A 170 41.96 1.79 41.66
N ASN A 171 42.37 0.80 40.87
CA ASN A 171 41.73 0.42 39.62
C ASN A 171 41.23 -1.03 39.69
N LEU A 172 39.92 -1.22 39.60
CA LEU A 172 39.30 -2.54 39.56
C LEU A 172 38.70 -2.79 38.18
N THR A 173 39.14 -3.86 37.54
CA THR A 173 38.55 -4.41 36.33
C THR A 173 37.89 -5.75 36.66
N VAL A 174 36.61 -5.90 36.33
CA VAL A 174 35.85 -7.13 36.49
C VAL A 174 35.29 -7.53 35.13
N ARG A 175 35.60 -8.75 34.69
CA ARG A 175 35.14 -9.28 33.40
C ARG A 175 34.57 -10.68 33.56
N ASP A 176 33.52 -10.96 32.81
CA ASP A 176 33.03 -12.34 32.62
C ASP A 176 32.74 -13.06 33.96
N SER A 177 32.24 -12.33 34.97
CA SER A 177 32.19 -12.79 36.38
C SER A 177 30.78 -12.70 36.97
N CYS A 178 30.59 -13.25 38.18
CA CYS A 178 29.33 -13.17 38.93
C CYS A 178 29.54 -12.62 40.35
N PHE A 179 28.59 -11.83 40.84
CA PHE A 179 28.51 -11.33 42.21
C PHE A 179 27.12 -11.64 42.77
N LEU A 180 27.03 -12.64 43.64
CA LEU A 180 25.75 -13.25 44.02
C LEU A 180 25.53 -13.22 45.53
N ASN A 181 24.37 -12.78 45.99
CA ASN A 181 23.98 -12.82 47.41
C ASN A 181 24.95 -12.10 48.36
N ASN A 182 25.68 -11.09 47.88
CA ASN A 182 26.59 -10.34 48.75
C ASN A 182 25.78 -9.33 49.56
N THR A 183 25.87 -9.43 50.89
CA THR A 183 24.95 -8.81 51.84
C THR A 183 25.67 -7.92 52.85
N GLY A 184 25.36 -6.62 52.80
CA GLY A 184 25.62 -5.66 53.86
C GLY A 184 24.48 -5.68 54.88
N LEU A 185 24.72 -6.19 56.08
CA LEU A 185 23.71 -6.50 57.09
C LEU A 185 23.12 -5.26 57.80
N GLU A 186 23.85 -4.14 57.80
CA GLU A 186 23.46 -2.94 58.56
C GLU A 186 22.85 -1.86 57.68
N ARG A 187 22.05 -0.99 58.30
CA ARG A 187 21.49 0.21 57.65
C ARG A 187 22.54 1.26 57.26
N THR A 188 23.81 1.03 57.57
CA THR A 188 24.94 1.88 57.19
C THR A 188 25.85 1.22 56.14
N SER A 189 25.58 -0.02 55.74
CA SER A 189 26.44 -0.76 54.80
C SER A 189 26.38 -0.16 53.39
N LYS A 190 27.56 0.07 52.79
CA LYS A 190 27.74 0.71 51.47
C LYS A 190 28.33 -0.30 50.50
N GLY A 191 27.59 -0.68 49.47
CA GLY A 191 28.03 -1.71 48.52
C GLY A 191 27.93 -3.09 49.14
N GLY A 192 27.02 -3.95 48.67
CA GLY A 192 27.04 -5.37 49.08
C GLY A 192 28.20 -6.08 48.40
N SER A 193 28.39 -5.83 47.11
CA SER A 193 29.51 -6.41 46.34
C SER A 193 30.72 -5.48 46.27
N ILE A 194 30.56 -4.24 45.83
CA ILE A 194 31.69 -3.34 45.53
C ILE A 194 31.46 -1.95 46.13
N TYR A 195 32.44 -1.49 46.91
CA TYR A 195 32.59 -0.09 47.31
C TYR A 195 33.71 0.54 46.48
N ASN A 196 33.40 1.56 45.68
CA ASN A 196 34.33 2.20 44.74
C ASN A 196 34.58 3.67 45.08
N THR A 197 35.84 4.05 45.25
CA THR A 197 36.33 5.45 45.28
C THR A 197 37.31 5.74 44.15
N GLY A 198 37.86 4.71 43.51
CA GLY A 198 38.76 4.79 42.37
C GLY A 198 38.09 4.61 41.00
N ILE A 199 38.77 3.89 40.10
CA ILE A 199 38.28 3.53 38.77
C ILE A 199 37.71 2.11 38.82
N LEU A 200 36.47 1.95 38.38
CA LEU A 200 35.80 0.66 38.26
C LEU A 200 35.38 0.42 36.81
N TYR A 201 35.84 -0.69 36.24
CA TYR A 201 35.39 -1.18 34.94
C TYR A 201 34.75 -2.56 35.10
N VAL A 202 33.48 -2.68 34.71
CA VAL A 202 32.69 -3.91 34.77
C VAL A 202 32.25 -4.26 33.36
N GLU A 203 32.56 -5.47 32.90
CA GLU A 203 32.11 -5.97 31.60
C GLU A 203 31.60 -7.42 31.69
N ASN A 204 30.49 -7.72 31.01
CA ASN A 204 29.92 -9.07 30.91
C ASN A 204 29.78 -9.77 32.27
N THR A 205 29.30 -9.04 33.26
CA THR A 205 29.25 -9.48 34.65
C THR A 205 27.82 -9.46 35.16
N ASP A 206 27.45 -10.50 35.92
CA ASP A 206 26.14 -10.62 36.54
C ASP A 206 26.21 -10.27 38.03
N PHE A 207 25.41 -9.30 38.45
CA PHE A 207 25.12 -9.00 39.84
C PHE A 207 23.71 -9.47 40.14
N SER A 208 23.54 -10.34 41.13
CA SER A 208 22.22 -10.83 41.47
C SER A 208 22.01 -11.01 42.96
N SER A 209 20.82 -10.62 43.40
CA SER A 209 20.36 -10.85 44.77
C SER A 209 21.29 -10.27 45.83
N ASN A 210 22.04 -9.22 45.47
CA ASN A 210 22.88 -8.52 46.43
C ASN A 210 22.00 -7.61 47.30
N THR A 211 22.43 -7.39 48.54
CA THR A 211 21.72 -6.55 49.50
C THR A 211 22.66 -5.59 50.21
N ALA A 212 22.29 -4.31 50.36
CA ALA A 212 23.01 -3.36 51.22
C ALA A 212 22.08 -2.22 51.65
N SER A 213 22.58 -1.25 52.44
CA SER A 213 21.80 -0.02 52.67
C SER A 213 21.82 0.90 51.46
N TRP A 214 22.98 1.03 50.81
CA TRP A 214 23.15 1.87 49.62
C TRP A 214 23.91 1.14 48.52
N GLY A 215 23.33 1.07 47.32
CA GLY A 215 23.96 0.42 46.17
C GLY A 215 24.22 -1.05 46.44
N ALA A 216 23.20 -1.91 46.42
CA ALA A 216 23.37 -3.30 46.87
C ALA A 216 24.47 -4.04 46.11
N SER A 217 24.64 -3.74 44.83
CA SER A 217 25.76 -4.26 44.05
C SER A 217 26.95 -3.30 44.12
N ILE A 218 26.77 -2.05 43.73
CA ILE A 218 27.87 -1.08 43.60
C ILE A 218 27.53 0.21 44.33
N TYR A 219 28.39 0.61 45.26
CA TYR A 219 28.42 1.95 45.83
C TYR A 219 29.61 2.74 45.27
N ASN A 220 29.35 3.73 44.42
CA ASN A 220 30.34 4.59 43.80
C ASN A 220 30.41 5.96 44.50
N ASN A 221 31.54 6.26 45.13
CA ASN A 221 31.78 7.49 45.88
C ASN A 221 32.89 8.30 45.24
N ARG A 222 32.54 9.33 44.46
CA ARG A 222 33.48 10.18 43.71
C ARG A 222 34.35 9.43 42.69
N GLY A 223 34.16 8.12 42.54
CA GLY A 223 34.85 7.28 41.58
C GLY A 223 34.29 7.39 40.16
N ARG A 224 35.05 6.84 39.22
CA ARG A 224 34.64 6.69 37.82
C ARG A 224 34.27 5.24 37.57
N THR A 225 33.02 5.00 37.19
CA THR A 225 32.49 3.66 36.97
C THR A 225 32.00 3.50 35.54
N THR A 226 32.48 2.46 34.86
CA THR A 226 31.98 2.02 33.55
C THR A 226 31.41 0.61 33.66
N ILE A 227 30.18 0.43 33.19
CA ILE A 227 29.45 -0.84 33.18
C ILE A 227 29.05 -1.14 31.74
N ARG A 228 29.44 -2.31 31.23
CA ARG A 228 29.17 -2.75 29.86
C ARG A 228 28.64 -4.18 29.82
N ASN A 229 27.58 -4.40 29.04
CA ASN A 229 27.08 -5.75 28.76
C ASN A 229 26.78 -6.56 30.03
N SER A 230 26.34 -5.89 31.09
CA SER A 230 26.17 -6.51 32.42
C SER A 230 24.70 -6.60 32.82
N ASN A 231 24.41 -7.53 33.72
CA ASN A 231 23.07 -7.70 34.27
C ASN A 231 23.08 -7.42 35.78
N PHE A 232 22.07 -6.68 36.24
CA PHE A 232 21.78 -6.42 37.64
C PHE A 232 20.36 -6.88 37.93
N THR A 233 20.20 -7.92 38.73
CA THR A 233 18.91 -8.59 38.90
C THR A 233 18.55 -8.88 40.34
N LYS A 234 17.36 -8.49 40.76
CA LYS A 234 16.84 -8.76 42.12
C LYS A 234 17.74 -8.22 43.24
N ASP A 235 18.53 -7.18 42.95
CA ASP A 235 19.27 -6.47 43.97
C ASP A 235 18.31 -5.64 44.82
N ASN A 236 18.58 -5.55 46.12
CA ASN A 236 17.67 -4.91 47.06
C ASN A 236 18.41 -4.01 48.04
N THR A 237 17.89 -2.81 48.31
CA THR A 237 18.43 -1.95 49.37
C THR A 237 17.46 -1.71 50.51
N TYR A 238 18.01 -1.59 51.74
CA TYR A 238 17.26 -1.10 52.89
C TYR A 238 16.98 0.41 52.84
N ASN A 239 17.80 1.15 52.07
CA ASN A 239 17.65 2.57 51.83
C ASN A 239 17.68 2.81 50.31
N VAL A 240 18.57 3.64 49.77
CA VAL A 240 18.48 4.10 48.36
C VAL A 240 19.46 3.43 47.38
N GLY A 241 19.08 3.39 46.10
CA GLY A 241 19.90 2.92 44.97
C GLY A 241 19.99 1.41 44.89
N GLY A 242 18.98 0.75 44.30
CA GLY A 242 18.78 -0.70 44.42
C GLY A 242 20.01 -1.51 44.04
N SER A 243 20.45 -1.42 42.79
CA SER A 243 21.70 -2.05 42.36
C SER A 243 22.89 -1.12 42.51
N VAL A 244 22.76 0.12 42.05
CA VAL A 244 23.86 1.08 41.97
C VAL A 244 23.50 2.37 42.69
N TYR A 245 24.38 2.76 43.60
CA TYR A 245 24.36 4.09 44.20
C TYR A 245 25.60 4.85 43.76
N SER A 246 25.47 6.05 43.21
CA SER A 246 26.58 6.91 42.80
C SER A 246 26.44 8.28 43.45
N ILE A 247 27.47 8.75 44.16
CA ILE A 247 27.51 10.08 44.76
C ILE A 247 28.73 10.86 44.27
N ARG A 248 28.49 12.04 43.67
CA ARG A 248 29.50 12.94 43.11
C ARG A 248 30.50 12.24 42.17
N GLY A 249 30.09 11.13 41.57
CA GLY A 249 30.90 10.29 40.68
C GLY A 249 30.40 10.35 39.24
N ASN A 250 31.15 9.71 38.35
CA ASN A 250 30.78 9.58 36.94
C ASN A 250 30.38 8.13 36.64
N LEU A 251 29.18 7.93 36.11
CA LEU A 251 28.63 6.63 35.78
C LEU A 251 28.34 6.52 34.29
N LEU A 252 29.00 5.58 33.63
CA LEU A 252 28.78 5.23 32.23
C LEU A 252 28.22 3.81 32.14
N ILE A 253 27.01 3.66 31.62
CA ILE A 253 26.33 2.36 31.48
C ILE A 253 25.99 2.16 30.01
N LEU A 254 26.46 1.05 29.43
CA LEU A 254 26.22 0.71 28.03
C LEU A 254 25.72 -0.73 27.93
N ASN A 255 24.73 -0.97 27.06
CA ASN A 255 24.31 -2.32 26.68
C ASN A 255 23.94 -3.24 27.86
N SER A 256 23.40 -2.69 28.94
CA SER A 256 23.22 -3.42 30.20
C SER A 256 21.74 -3.65 30.52
N ASN A 257 21.46 -4.47 31.53
CA ASN A 257 20.11 -4.76 31.99
C ASN A 257 19.98 -4.56 33.50
N PHE A 258 18.94 -3.85 33.93
CA PHE A 258 18.53 -3.71 35.33
C PHE A 258 17.11 -4.27 35.47
N LYS A 259 16.95 -5.41 36.14
CA LYS A 259 15.68 -6.15 36.19
C LYS A 259 15.27 -6.50 37.62
N ASN A 260 14.04 -6.16 37.99
CA ASN A 260 13.45 -6.52 39.28
C ASN A 260 14.28 -6.04 40.49
N ASN A 261 14.98 -4.90 40.37
CA ASN A 261 15.71 -4.33 41.50
C ASN A 261 14.79 -3.47 42.35
N SER A 262 15.04 -3.42 43.66
CA SER A 262 14.18 -2.75 44.64
C SER A 262 14.99 -1.85 45.57
N ALA A 263 14.46 -0.66 45.84
CA ALA A 263 15.05 0.29 46.78
C ALA A 263 13.97 1.17 47.43
N VAL A 264 14.34 1.93 48.45
CA VAL A 264 13.53 3.03 48.99
C VAL A 264 13.37 4.15 47.94
N SER A 265 14.41 4.44 47.15
CA SER A 265 14.37 5.35 45.99
C SER A 265 15.40 4.94 44.95
N GLY A 266 15.10 5.15 43.66
CA GLY A 266 15.98 4.73 42.58
C GLY A 266 16.09 3.21 42.53
N GLY A 267 14.99 2.53 42.19
CA GLY A 267 14.86 1.07 42.34
C GLY A 267 15.98 0.27 41.67
N ALA A 268 16.59 0.78 40.60
CA ALA A 268 17.83 0.24 40.05
C ALA A 268 19.04 1.13 40.37
N ILE A 269 18.92 2.44 40.15
CA ILE A 269 20.01 3.40 40.23
C ILE A 269 19.59 4.63 41.03
N TYR A 270 20.44 5.02 41.98
CA TYR A 270 20.36 6.32 42.63
C TYR A 270 21.64 7.12 42.36
N ASN A 271 21.50 8.31 41.79
CA ASN A 271 22.61 9.21 41.48
C ASN A 271 22.48 10.54 42.23
N ALA A 272 23.36 10.77 43.20
CA ALA A 272 23.45 12.00 43.96
C ALA A 272 24.54 12.91 43.38
N PHE A 273 24.14 14.02 42.74
CA PHE A 273 25.04 15.09 42.29
C PHE A 273 26.17 14.64 41.33
N GLY A 274 26.02 13.49 40.67
CA GLY A 274 26.98 12.93 39.72
C GLY A 274 26.49 12.99 38.27
N ASN A 275 27.36 12.70 37.31
CA ASN A 275 26.97 12.60 35.90
C ASN A 275 26.67 11.15 35.52
N VAL A 276 25.54 10.94 34.86
CA VAL A 276 25.11 9.61 34.40
C VAL A 276 24.89 9.62 32.89
N THR A 277 25.60 8.75 32.18
CA THR A 277 25.35 8.46 30.78
C THR A 277 24.91 7.01 30.62
N ILE A 278 23.72 6.80 30.07
CA ILE A 278 23.14 5.50 29.82
C ILE A 278 22.85 5.36 28.32
N ASN A 279 23.31 4.28 27.72
CA ASN A 279 23.02 3.97 26.32
C ASN A 279 22.61 2.50 26.17
N ASN A 280 21.58 2.26 25.35
CA ASN A 280 21.15 0.93 24.96
C ASN A 280 20.93 -0.01 26.17
N THR A 281 20.23 0.49 27.19
CA THR A 281 20.04 -0.23 28.46
C THR A 281 18.55 -0.47 28.70
N LEU A 282 18.23 -1.64 29.24
CA LEU A 282 16.88 -2.02 29.63
C LEU A 282 16.70 -1.89 31.16
N PHE A 283 15.69 -1.14 31.58
CA PHE A 283 15.18 -1.09 32.95
C PHE A 283 13.79 -1.73 32.98
N LEU A 284 13.71 -2.94 33.53
CA LEU A 284 12.49 -3.74 33.55
C LEU A 284 12.04 -4.05 34.97
N LYS A 285 10.81 -3.67 35.32
CA LYS A 285 10.19 -4.03 36.61
C LYS A 285 10.99 -3.63 37.84
N ASN A 286 11.72 -2.52 37.79
CA ASN A 286 12.39 -2.00 38.97
C ASN A 286 11.39 -1.22 39.84
N GLN A 287 11.60 -1.24 41.14
CA GLN A 287 10.65 -0.71 42.12
C GLN A 287 11.33 0.24 43.12
N ALA A 288 10.78 1.44 43.27
CA ALA A 288 11.02 2.27 44.44
C ALA A 288 9.87 2.02 45.43
N ALA A 289 10.15 1.24 46.48
CA ALA A 289 9.16 0.70 47.42
C ALA A 289 8.61 1.72 48.43
N SER A 290 9.18 2.92 48.52
CA SER A 290 8.76 3.90 49.52
C SER A 290 8.84 5.35 49.09
N PHE A 291 9.49 5.71 47.98
CA PHE A 291 9.55 7.10 47.51
C PHE A 291 9.57 7.14 45.98
N TYR A 292 10.68 7.62 45.41
CA TYR A 292 10.73 8.20 44.08
C TYR A 292 11.58 7.39 43.10
N GLY A 293 11.26 7.47 41.81
CA GLY A 293 12.10 6.95 40.73
C GLY A 293 12.16 5.42 40.72
N GLY A 294 11.14 4.78 40.14
CA GLY A 294 11.04 3.31 40.14
C GLY A 294 12.24 2.58 39.56
N ALA A 295 12.92 3.17 38.57
CA ALA A 295 14.20 2.69 38.05
C ALA A 295 15.36 3.62 38.44
N LEU A 296 15.22 4.92 38.16
CA LEU A 296 16.30 5.89 38.33
C LEU A 296 15.83 7.07 39.17
N TYR A 297 16.61 7.41 40.18
CA TYR A 297 16.53 8.70 40.86
C TYR A 297 17.83 9.47 40.63
N SER A 298 17.76 10.70 40.12
CA SER A 298 18.96 11.51 39.89
C SER A 298 18.81 12.97 40.30
N THR A 299 19.80 13.46 41.04
CA THR A 299 20.00 14.90 41.34
C THR A 299 21.16 15.55 40.56
N GLY A 300 21.82 14.77 39.71
CA GLY A 300 22.87 15.27 38.80
C GLY A 300 22.46 15.17 37.33
N ILE A 301 23.39 15.49 36.43
CA ILE A 301 23.13 15.55 34.98
C ILE A 301 22.99 14.15 34.41
N VAL A 302 21.92 13.93 33.64
CA VAL A 302 21.59 12.63 33.05
C VAL A 302 21.46 12.72 31.54
N ARG A 303 22.12 11.81 30.82
CA ARG A 303 21.89 11.58 29.40
C ARG A 303 21.56 10.12 29.12
N ILE A 304 20.37 9.86 28.58
CA ILE A 304 19.89 8.52 28.25
C ILE A 304 19.61 8.43 26.75
N THR A 305 20.05 7.36 26.11
CA THR A 305 19.87 7.18 24.67
C THR A 305 19.57 5.73 24.31
N ASN A 306 18.64 5.51 23.38
CA ASN A 306 18.29 4.18 22.86
C ASN A 306 17.90 3.18 23.98
N SER A 307 17.28 3.64 25.06
CA SER A 307 17.01 2.82 26.26
C SER A 307 15.52 2.61 26.49
N GLN A 308 15.20 1.58 27.26
CA GLN A 308 13.82 1.18 27.53
C GLN A 308 13.55 1.13 29.04
N PHE A 309 12.45 1.74 29.46
CA PHE A 309 11.91 1.72 30.82
C PHE A 309 10.54 1.07 30.76
N LEU A 310 10.46 -0.19 31.15
CA LEU A 310 9.27 -1.01 31.00
C LEU A 310 8.79 -1.48 32.38
N TYR A 311 7.52 -1.25 32.68
CA TYR A 311 6.86 -1.76 33.89
C TYR A 311 7.54 -1.37 35.21
N ASN A 312 8.24 -0.23 35.27
CA ASN A 312 8.83 0.23 36.52
C ASN A 312 7.75 0.87 37.40
N HIS A 313 7.97 0.83 38.71
CA HIS A 313 7.01 1.31 39.69
C HIS A 313 7.64 2.21 40.74
N GLY A 314 7.11 3.42 40.90
CA GLY A 314 7.41 4.31 42.02
C GLY A 314 6.22 4.39 42.96
N THR A 315 6.42 4.11 44.25
CA THR A 315 5.33 4.19 45.24
C THR A 315 4.76 5.59 45.39
N TYR A 316 5.58 6.63 45.19
CA TYR A 316 5.12 8.03 45.15
C TYR A 316 5.21 8.56 43.73
N ASN A 317 6.29 9.25 43.38
CA ASN A 317 6.42 9.90 42.08
C ASN A 317 7.49 9.28 41.19
N GLY A 318 7.36 9.52 39.88
CA GLY A 318 8.35 9.11 38.90
C GLY A 318 8.37 7.59 38.73
N GLY A 319 7.35 7.04 38.09
CA GLY A 319 7.17 5.58 38.00
C GLY A 319 8.38 4.86 37.39
N ALA A 320 9.09 5.49 36.46
CA ALA A 320 10.42 5.08 36.04
C ALA A 320 11.52 5.99 36.59
N ILE A 321 11.36 7.31 36.46
CA ILE A 321 12.45 8.27 36.70
C ILE A 321 11.95 9.42 37.57
N THR A 322 12.75 9.77 38.58
CA THR A 322 12.70 11.10 39.19
C THR A 322 13.99 11.83 38.86
N ASN A 323 13.85 13.03 38.30
CA ASN A 323 14.97 13.87 37.89
C ASN A 323 14.82 15.27 38.46
N THR A 324 15.92 15.82 38.99
CA THR A 324 15.92 17.19 39.51
C THR A 324 16.90 18.15 38.86
N ASN A 325 17.71 17.66 37.91
CA ASN A 325 18.70 18.49 37.21
C ASN A 325 18.50 18.37 35.69
N ASN A 326 19.51 18.70 34.89
CA ASN A 326 19.41 18.57 33.44
C ASN A 326 19.34 17.10 33.04
N PHE A 327 18.27 16.74 32.34
CA PHE A 327 18.01 15.41 31.82
C PHE A 327 17.76 15.45 30.32
N THR A 328 18.40 14.56 29.58
CA THR A 328 18.17 14.38 28.15
C THR A 328 17.89 12.91 27.85
N ALA A 329 16.74 12.62 27.24
CA ALA A 329 16.43 11.32 26.65
C ALA A 329 16.26 11.43 25.14
N ILE A 330 16.91 10.52 24.40
CA ILE A 330 16.83 10.45 22.94
C ILE A 330 16.56 9.00 22.50
N ASN A 331 15.56 8.80 21.65
CA ASN A 331 15.17 7.46 21.18
C ASN A 331 14.86 6.49 22.34
N CYS A 332 14.18 6.97 23.37
CA CYS A 332 13.85 6.16 24.55
C CYS A 332 12.39 5.75 24.57
N THR A 333 12.11 4.57 25.12
CA THR A 333 10.74 4.08 25.35
C THR A 333 10.44 4.03 26.84
N PHE A 334 9.30 4.58 27.22
CA PHE A 334 8.70 4.52 28.54
C PHE A 334 7.32 3.87 28.40
N GLU A 335 7.21 2.62 28.82
CA GLU A 335 6.01 1.82 28.61
C GLU A 335 5.52 1.19 29.90
N SER A 336 4.22 1.34 30.17
CA SER A 336 3.53 0.73 31.31
C SER A 336 4.21 1.00 32.66
N ASN A 337 4.89 2.14 32.81
CA ASN A 337 5.42 2.55 34.11
C ASN A 337 4.30 3.15 34.96
N SER A 338 4.39 3.00 36.27
CA SER A 338 3.34 3.43 37.20
C SER A 338 3.87 4.19 38.40
N ALA A 339 3.17 5.27 38.77
CA ALA A 339 3.43 6.06 39.98
C ALA A 339 2.22 6.02 40.91
N GLY A 340 2.46 5.83 42.21
CA GLY A 340 1.42 5.87 43.24
C GLY A 340 0.94 7.27 43.61
N GLU A 341 1.56 8.32 43.06
CA GLU A 341 1.10 9.71 43.08
C GLU A 341 1.22 10.36 41.69
N SER A 342 2.39 10.88 41.29
CA SER A 342 2.53 11.71 40.07
C SER A 342 3.67 11.29 39.15
N GLY A 343 3.53 11.55 37.84
CA GLY A 343 4.58 11.29 36.85
C GLY A 343 4.74 9.80 36.57
N GLY A 344 3.75 9.20 35.90
CA GLY A 344 3.69 7.75 35.72
C GLY A 344 4.92 7.14 35.05
N ALA A 345 5.60 7.90 34.18
CA ALA A 345 6.96 7.59 33.74
C ALA A 345 8.00 8.48 34.43
N ILE A 346 7.87 9.80 34.31
CA ILE A 346 8.88 10.75 34.74
C ILE A 346 8.27 11.79 35.68
N GLU A 347 8.88 11.94 36.84
CA GLU A 347 8.77 13.15 37.64
C GLU A 347 9.99 14.02 37.36
N ASN A 348 9.74 15.26 36.99
CA ASN A 348 10.75 16.28 36.78
C ASN A 348 10.52 17.43 37.76
N ILE A 349 11.55 17.83 38.49
CA ILE A 349 11.48 18.87 39.51
C ILE A 349 12.63 19.85 39.31
N ALA A 350 12.41 21.14 39.51
CA ALA A 350 13.51 22.05 39.80
C ALA A 350 13.46 22.44 41.29
N TRP A 351 14.50 22.08 42.05
CA TRP A 351 14.59 22.39 43.49
C TRP A 351 15.33 23.70 43.77
N THR A 352 16.36 24.00 42.99
CA THR A 352 17.27 25.13 43.24
C THR A 352 17.76 25.70 41.91
N ALA A 353 18.36 26.90 41.94
CA ALA A 353 18.96 27.53 40.75
C ALA A 353 20.16 26.77 40.15
N THR A 354 20.70 25.76 40.86
CA THR A 354 21.78 24.88 40.35
C THR A 354 21.26 23.51 39.92
N GLU A 355 20.01 23.19 40.24
CA GLU A 355 19.27 21.98 39.87
C GLU A 355 18.12 22.40 38.95
N ASN A 356 18.50 22.79 37.73
CA ASN A 356 17.64 23.49 36.78
C ASN A 356 16.43 22.69 36.32
N GLY A 357 16.33 21.38 36.58
CA GLY A 357 15.21 20.54 36.16
C GLY A 357 14.87 20.60 34.66
N ASN A 358 15.81 20.88 33.75
CA ASN A 358 15.46 20.91 32.32
C ASN A 358 15.36 19.48 31.76
N LEU A 359 14.24 19.17 31.12
CA LEU A 359 13.94 17.87 30.55
C LEU A 359 13.86 17.96 29.01
N THR A 360 14.82 17.36 28.31
CA THR A 360 14.82 17.29 26.84
C THR A 360 14.47 15.88 26.37
N LEU A 361 13.45 15.78 25.52
CA LEU A 361 12.89 14.53 25.00
C LEU A 361 12.88 14.60 23.46
N ILE A 362 13.61 13.71 22.81
CA ILE A 362 13.69 13.65 21.34
C ILE A 362 13.44 12.23 20.89
N ASN A 363 12.47 12.01 19.99
CA ASN A 363 12.14 10.67 19.50
C ASN A 363 11.77 9.69 20.63
N CYS A 364 11.11 10.18 21.69
CA CYS A 364 10.74 9.33 22.81
C CYS A 364 9.30 8.82 22.66
N ASN A 365 9.03 7.61 23.12
CA ASN A 365 7.69 7.04 23.16
C ASN A 365 7.24 6.83 24.61
N PHE A 366 6.13 7.46 25.00
CA PHE A 366 5.45 7.30 26.28
C PHE A 366 4.11 6.62 26.04
N THR A 367 4.04 5.32 26.31
CA THR A 367 2.84 4.50 26.07
C THR A 367 2.35 3.87 27.36
N GLU A 368 1.05 4.02 27.64
CA GLU A 368 0.38 3.30 28.75
C GLU A 368 1.00 3.54 30.14
N ASN A 369 1.64 4.69 30.36
CA ASN A 369 2.13 5.04 31.69
C ASN A 369 0.97 5.59 32.53
N SER A 370 0.99 5.31 33.83
CA SER A 370 -0.11 5.66 34.72
C SER A 370 0.35 6.32 36.02
N ALA A 371 -0.42 7.31 36.48
CA ALA A 371 -0.26 7.94 37.78
C ALA A 371 -1.63 7.97 38.48
N THR A 372 -1.66 7.68 39.78
CA THR A 372 -2.93 7.73 40.54
C THR A 372 -3.42 9.17 40.77
N VAL A 373 -2.55 10.18 40.66
CA VAL A 373 -2.88 11.58 40.87
C VAL A 373 -2.61 12.37 39.59
N ASN A 374 -1.38 12.77 39.28
CA ASN A 374 -1.15 13.72 38.19
C ASN A 374 -0.07 13.28 37.19
N GLY A 375 -0.20 13.69 35.92
CA GLY A 375 0.84 13.50 34.93
C GLY A 375 1.05 12.03 34.57
N GLY A 376 0.13 11.46 33.79
CA GLY A 376 0.15 10.01 33.50
C GLY A 376 1.44 9.55 32.84
N ALA A 377 2.06 10.39 32.00
CA ALA A 377 3.44 10.19 31.57
C ALA A 377 4.41 11.04 32.40
N ILE A 378 4.19 12.35 32.48
CA ILE A 378 5.14 13.30 33.05
C ILE A 378 4.46 14.24 34.05
N ALA A 379 5.06 14.38 35.22
CA ALA A 379 4.76 15.46 36.16
C ALA A 379 5.96 16.43 36.20
N ASN A 380 5.71 17.72 35.99
CA ASN A 380 6.71 18.78 36.00
C ASN A 380 6.42 19.76 37.12
N LEU A 381 7.13 19.63 38.24
CA LEU A 381 6.76 20.25 39.50
C LEU A 381 7.59 21.49 39.80
N ASN A 382 6.92 22.48 40.35
CA ASN A 382 7.57 23.68 40.86
C ASN A 382 7.64 23.66 42.39
N THR A 383 8.80 23.30 42.94
CA THR A 383 8.95 23.20 44.41
C THR A 383 9.48 24.48 45.06
N THR A 384 10.09 25.38 44.29
CA THR A 384 10.58 26.67 44.77
C THR A 384 10.37 27.74 43.69
N PRO A 385 9.95 28.98 44.02
CA PRO A 385 9.86 30.07 43.04
C PRO A 385 11.26 30.52 42.63
N VAL A 386 11.97 29.73 41.83
CA VAL A 386 13.25 30.13 41.27
C VAL A 386 12.94 31.08 40.11
N GLU A 387 13.29 32.36 40.26
CA GLU A 387 13.18 33.34 39.18
C GLU A 387 14.10 32.93 38.02
N GLY A 388 13.51 32.54 36.89
CA GLY A 388 14.24 32.20 35.67
C GLY A 388 13.57 31.11 34.84
N ASN A 389 14.24 30.75 33.74
CA ASN A 389 13.78 29.76 32.77
C ASN A 389 14.28 28.35 33.14
N TYR A 390 13.86 27.86 34.30
CA TYR A 390 14.18 26.53 34.81
C TYR A 390 12.99 25.58 34.62
N GLY A 391 13.23 24.28 34.69
CA GLY A 391 12.15 23.30 34.67
C GLY A 391 11.53 23.08 33.30
N ILE A 392 12.22 23.46 32.21
CA ILE A 392 11.60 23.45 30.89
C ILE A 392 11.55 22.01 30.39
N ILE A 393 10.35 21.53 30.06
CA ILE A 393 10.19 20.35 29.22
C ILE A 393 10.27 20.76 27.76
N THR A 394 11.25 20.25 27.05
CA THR A 394 11.36 20.36 25.58
C THR A 394 11.13 19.00 24.96
N ALA A 395 10.02 18.80 24.25
CA ALA A 395 9.72 17.56 23.56
C ALA A 395 9.61 17.77 22.05
N ARG A 396 10.31 16.93 21.27
CA ARG A 396 10.29 16.93 19.81
C ARG A 396 10.16 15.51 19.28
N ASN A 397 9.38 15.34 18.21
CA ASN A 397 9.20 14.06 17.53
C ASN A 397 8.90 12.91 18.50
N SER A 398 8.15 13.18 19.57
CA SER A 398 7.84 12.21 20.62
C SER A 398 6.35 11.86 20.60
N VAL A 399 6.02 10.67 21.09
CA VAL A 399 4.66 10.14 21.14
C VAL A 399 4.22 10.00 22.58
N PHE A 400 3.04 10.51 22.90
CA PHE A 400 2.35 10.32 24.17
C PHE A 400 1.02 9.65 23.88
N ARG A 401 0.95 8.34 24.15
CA ARG A 401 -0.20 7.50 23.80
C ARG A 401 -0.74 6.76 25.01
N LEU A 402 -2.05 6.84 25.24
CA LEU A 402 -2.76 6.03 26.23
C LEU A 402 -2.21 6.17 27.67
N ASN A 403 -1.62 7.32 28.01
CA ASN A 403 -1.19 7.57 29.39
C ASN A 403 -2.38 8.05 30.22
N THR A 404 -2.41 7.67 31.50
CA THR A 404 -3.56 7.90 32.39
C THR A 404 -3.15 8.55 33.70
N ALA A 405 -3.91 9.54 34.16
CA ALA A 405 -3.76 10.17 35.48
C ALA A 405 -5.10 10.11 36.24
N GLY A 406 -5.07 9.91 37.56
CA GLY A 406 -6.31 9.93 38.35
C GLY A 406 -6.94 11.32 38.49
N GLU A 407 -6.18 12.41 38.37
CA GLU A 407 -6.68 13.77 38.52
C GLU A 407 -6.37 14.64 37.29
N LYS A 408 -5.13 15.11 37.10
CA LYS A 408 -4.76 16.10 36.07
C LYS A 408 -3.68 15.62 35.12
N GLY A 409 -3.81 16.01 33.85
CA GLY A 409 -2.75 15.85 32.86
C GLY A 409 -2.50 14.39 32.50
N GLY A 410 -3.40 13.78 31.72
CA GLY A 410 -3.30 12.37 31.32
C GLY A 410 -1.96 12.03 30.67
N ALA A 411 -1.39 12.96 29.88
CA ALA A 411 0.00 12.87 29.46
C ALA A 411 0.91 13.68 30.40
N ILE A 412 0.66 14.99 30.51
CA ILE A 412 1.56 15.92 31.18
C ILE A 412 0.80 16.77 32.19
N TRP A 413 1.23 16.73 33.45
CA TRP A 413 0.90 17.76 34.43
C TRP A 413 2.09 18.69 34.60
N ASN A 414 1.85 20.00 34.50
CA ASN A 414 2.91 20.98 34.42
C ASN A 414 2.66 22.21 35.30
N GLU A 415 3.66 22.53 36.11
CA GLU A 415 3.73 23.71 36.98
C GLU A 415 4.96 24.61 36.66
N GLN A 416 5.78 24.23 35.68
CA GLN A 416 6.92 25.01 35.17
C GLN A 416 6.79 25.21 33.66
N TYR A 417 7.86 25.36 32.87
CA TYR A 417 7.71 25.68 31.45
C TYR A 417 7.58 24.45 30.54
N ILE A 418 6.80 24.57 29.48
CA ILE A 418 6.74 23.55 28.41
C ILE A 418 6.98 24.14 27.02
N ASN A 419 7.69 23.38 26.20
CA ASN A 419 7.96 23.64 24.80
C ASN A 419 7.79 22.34 24.02
N LEU A 420 6.61 22.09 23.47
CA LEU A 420 6.21 20.83 22.86
C LEU A 420 5.86 21.08 21.39
N GLU A 421 6.65 20.58 20.46
CA GLU A 421 6.36 20.72 19.02
C GLU A 421 6.65 19.43 18.24
N TYR A 422 5.94 19.22 17.14
CA TYR A 422 6.10 18.05 16.28
C TYR A 422 5.96 16.73 17.03
N ASN A 423 5.11 16.68 18.06
CA ASN A 423 4.80 15.48 18.83
C ASN A 423 3.43 14.94 18.43
N ALA A 424 3.11 13.73 18.90
CA ALA A 424 1.79 13.13 18.76
C ALA A 424 1.20 12.81 20.13
N PHE A 425 -0.02 13.30 20.41
CA PHE A 425 -0.77 13.02 21.64
C PHE A 425 -2.06 12.29 21.29
N ILE A 426 -2.21 11.04 21.76
CA ILE A 426 -3.33 10.16 21.40
C ILE A 426 -3.91 9.47 22.64
N GLY A 427 -5.22 9.59 22.86
CA GLY A 427 -5.95 8.82 23.87
C GLY A 427 -5.42 8.94 25.30
N ASN A 428 -4.82 10.07 25.69
CA ASN A 428 -4.36 10.27 27.07
C ASN A 428 -5.52 10.80 27.93
N GLU A 429 -5.73 10.20 29.10
CA GLU A 429 -6.93 10.41 29.91
C GLU A 429 -6.61 10.86 31.34
N ALA A 430 -7.46 11.71 31.89
CA ALA A 430 -7.46 12.08 33.30
C ALA A 430 -8.88 12.42 33.76
N GLU A 431 -9.20 12.37 35.06
CA GLU A 431 -10.54 12.72 35.57
C GLU A 431 -10.95 14.15 35.20
N THR A 432 -10.01 15.09 35.25
CA THR A 432 -10.24 16.48 34.79
C THR A 432 -10.42 16.61 33.28
N ASN A 433 -10.31 15.51 32.53
CA ASN A 433 -10.34 15.47 31.07
C ASN A 433 -9.31 16.42 30.48
N ASN A 434 -8.04 16.38 30.90
CA ASN A 434 -6.98 17.16 30.25
C ASN A 434 -5.82 16.24 29.89
N THR A 435 -5.45 16.18 28.60
CA THR A 435 -4.19 15.56 28.16
C THR A 435 -2.98 16.30 28.71
N ILE A 436 -3.00 17.64 28.69
CA ILE A 436 -1.98 18.52 29.25
C ILE A 436 -2.66 19.49 30.22
N TYR A 437 -2.21 19.49 31.47
CA TYR A 437 -2.65 20.47 32.45
C TYR A 437 -1.51 21.45 32.72
N SER A 438 -1.68 22.71 32.31
CA SER A 438 -0.69 23.79 32.47
C SER A 438 -1.38 25.15 32.54
N ASN A 439 -0.78 26.11 33.27
CA ASN A 439 -1.13 27.53 33.11
C ASN A 439 -0.63 28.05 31.75
N SER A 440 -1.35 28.99 31.13
CA SER A 440 -1.00 29.52 29.81
C SER A 440 0.31 30.33 29.81
N SER A 441 0.62 31.03 30.91
CA SER A 441 1.87 31.79 31.07
C SER A 441 3.14 30.92 31.07
N LEU A 442 2.95 29.62 31.28
CA LEU A 442 4.02 28.63 31.37
C LEU A 442 4.26 27.91 30.03
N ILE A 443 3.44 28.18 29.02
CA ILE A 443 3.53 27.55 27.72
C ILE A 443 4.40 28.40 26.80
N LYS A 444 5.59 27.89 26.45
CA LYS A 444 6.45 28.50 25.44
C LYS A 444 6.00 28.13 24.02
N SER A 445 5.62 26.87 23.83
CA SER A 445 5.01 26.39 22.58
C SER A 445 4.29 25.07 22.81
N ILE A 446 3.16 24.91 22.12
CA ILE A 446 2.40 23.65 21.94
C ILE A 446 1.98 23.49 20.48
N GLU A 447 2.65 24.23 19.59
CA GLU A 447 2.31 24.35 18.18
C GLU A 447 2.79 23.11 17.40
N ASN A 448 2.25 22.91 16.20
CA ASN A 448 2.74 21.91 15.25
C ASN A 448 2.69 20.46 15.76
N ASN A 449 1.82 20.17 16.73
CA ASN A 449 1.59 18.80 17.22
C ASN A 449 0.39 18.15 16.53
N TRP A 450 0.40 16.82 16.47
CA TRP A 450 -0.76 16.00 16.12
C TRP A 450 -1.49 15.58 17.39
N TRP A 451 -2.78 15.84 17.45
CA TRP A 451 -3.62 15.59 18.64
C TRP A 451 -4.58 14.40 18.45
N GLY A 452 -4.22 13.48 17.56
CA GLY A 452 -5.04 12.30 17.21
C GLY A 452 -6.18 12.58 16.22
N ASN A 453 -6.61 13.84 16.07
CA ASN A 453 -7.74 14.22 15.22
C ASN A 453 -7.60 15.64 14.63
N ASN A 454 -8.24 15.93 13.49
CA ASN A 454 -8.22 17.28 12.89
C ASN A 454 -9.00 18.31 13.69
N ASN A 455 -10.01 17.85 14.44
CA ASN A 455 -10.84 18.69 15.29
C ASN A 455 -10.78 18.17 16.74
N PRO A 456 -9.64 18.38 17.43
CA PRO A 456 -9.51 17.94 18.81
C PRO A 456 -10.53 18.65 19.71
N LYS A 457 -11.02 17.94 20.72
CA LYS A 457 -11.84 18.54 21.77
C LYS A 457 -10.90 19.28 22.72
N TRP A 458 -10.70 20.57 22.50
CA TRP A 458 -9.73 21.36 23.27
C TRP A 458 -9.97 21.38 24.77
N ASN A 459 -11.24 21.31 25.20
CA ASN A 459 -11.58 21.14 26.61
C ASN A 459 -11.05 19.81 27.19
N LYS A 460 -10.95 18.75 26.36
CA LYS A 460 -10.32 17.47 26.73
C LYS A 460 -8.79 17.49 26.73
N ILE A 461 -8.19 18.48 26.07
CA ILE A 461 -6.73 18.63 26.00
C ILE A 461 -6.22 19.51 27.14
N GLY A 462 -6.94 20.58 27.47
CA GLY A 462 -6.57 21.55 28.51
C GLY A 462 -5.73 22.73 28.03
N VAL A 463 -5.25 22.68 26.79
CA VAL A 463 -4.51 23.75 26.12
C VAL A 463 -5.01 23.94 24.68
N ILE A 464 -4.81 25.12 24.11
CA ILE A 464 -5.28 25.47 22.76
C ILE A 464 -4.11 26.04 21.94
N PRO A 465 -3.58 25.32 20.94
CA PRO A 465 -2.56 25.84 20.04
C PRO A 465 -3.18 26.75 18.96
N GLY A 466 -2.39 27.67 18.41
CA GLY A 466 -2.81 28.43 17.21
C GLY A 466 -2.76 27.59 15.93
N HIS A 467 -1.79 26.67 15.87
CA HIS A 467 -1.44 25.83 14.74
C HIS A 467 -1.26 24.37 15.16
N TRP A 468 -2.01 23.47 14.54
CA TRP A 468 -1.86 22.02 14.77
C TRP A 468 -1.89 21.25 13.46
N VAL A 469 -1.29 20.06 13.48
CA VAL A 469 -1.23 19.19 12.31
C VAL A 469 -2.62 18.68 11.98
N VAL A 470 -2.96 18.68 10.69
CA VAL A 470 -4.19 18.10 10.17
C VAL A 470 -3.89 17.00 9.14
N MET A 471 -4.68 15.95 9.22
CA MET A 471 -4.77 14.89 8.23
C MET A 471 -5.65 15.33 7.05
N THR A 472 -5.28 14.97 5.83
CA THR A 472 -6.19 15.03 4.67
C THR A 472 -6.34 13.66 4.04
N PHE A 473 -7.52 13.40 3.50
CA PHE A 473 -7.81 12.24 2.68
C PHE A 473 -8.49 12.72 1.41
N THR A 474 -7.79 12.57 0.30
CA THR A 474 -8.24 13.07 -1.00
C THR A 474 -8.01 12.02 -2.07
N ASN A 475 -8.60 12.25 -3.24
CA ASN A 475 -8.38 11.49 -4.44
C ASN A 475 -7.70 12.38 -5.47
N THR A 476 -6.63 11.90 -6.09
CA THR A 476 -6.00 12.64 -7.19
C THR A 476 -6.67 12.33 -8.52
N THR A 477 -7.28 11.16 -8.69
CA THR A 477 -8.12 10.79 -9.86
C THR A 477 -9.60 10.87 -9.47
N PRO A 478 -10.53 11.05 -10.43
CA PRO A 478 -11.96 11.07 -10.10
C PRO A 478 -12.40 9.85 -9.27
N LEU A 479 -13.02 10.09 -8.12
CA LEU A 479 -13.54 9.06 -7.23
C LEU A 479 -14.92 8.62 -7.70
N ILE A 480 -14.93 7.56 -8.51
CA ILE A 480 -16.12 7.07 -9.18
C ILE A 480 -16.15 5.55 -9.01
N GLU A 481 -17.32 5.00 -8.74
CA GLU A 481 -17.49 3.56 -8.56
C GLU A 481 -16.92 2.73 -9.73
N LYS A 482 -16.31 1.60 -9.39
CA LYS A 482 -15.75 0.59 -10.29
C LYS A 482 -14.69 1.12 -11.26
N LEU A 483 -14.19 2.35 -11.04
CA LEU A 483 -13.10 2.97 -11.79
C LEU A 483 -11.84 3.06 -10.92
N ASP A 484 -10.69 2.83 -11.54
CA ASP A 484 -9.40 2.97 -10.87
C ASP A 484 -9.26 4.36 -10.25
N THR A 485 -9.03 4.39 -8.93
CA THR A 485 -8.87 5.62 -8.15
C THR A 485 -7.53 5.63 -7.42
N THR A 486 -6.80 6.74 -7.51
CA THR A 486 -5.60 7.03 -6.72
C THR A 486 -5.97 7.94 -5.55
N LEU A 487 -5.71 7.45 -4.34
CA LEU A 487 -5.94 8.12 -3.07
C LEU A 487 -4.65 8.74 -2.55
N LEU A 488 -4.76 9.88 -1.89
CA LEU A 488 -3.67 10.59 -1.25
C LEU A 488 -4.07 10.88 0.20
N VAL A 489 -3.23 10.44 1.13
CA VAL A 489 -3.34 10.74 2.55
C VAL A 489 -2.16 11.60 2.96
N THR A 490 -2.38 12.69 3.69
CA THR A 490 -1.30 13.58 4.15
C THR A 490 -1.46 13.95 5.62
N ILE A 491 -0.35 14.17 6.33
CA ILE A 491 -0.25 14.75 7.68
C ILE A 491 0.88 15.79 7.74
N ASN A 492 0.99 16.59 6.68
CA ASN A 492 2.10 17.53 6.44
C ASN A 492 1.63 18.99 6.34
N SER A 493 0.41 19.26 6.78
CA SER A 493 -0.21 20.59 6.71
C SER A 493 -0.81 20.95 8.06
N LEU A 494 -0.88 22.24 8.33
CA LEU A 494 -1.47 22.81 9.53
C LEU A 494 -2.95 23.16 9.28
N ASN A 495 -3.71 23.34 10.34
CA ASN A 495 -5.11 23.77 10.33
C ASN A 495 -5.38 25.08 9.56
N ASN A 496 -4.38 25.95 9.40
CA ASN A 496 -4.46 27.18 8.60
C ASN A 496 -4.14 26.98 7.11
N GLY A 497 -3.76 25.76 6.70
CA GLY A 497 -3.36 25.42 5.32
C GLY A 497 -1.86 25.48 5.05
N ASP A 498 -1.05 25.99 5.98
CA ASP A 498 0.39 26.08 5.82
C ASP A 498 1.06 24.70 5.84
N LYS A 499 2.26 24.62 5.26
CA LYS A 499 3.07 23.39 5.30
C LYS A 499 3.83 23.27 6.60
N LEU A 500 3.87 22.05 7.11
CA LEU A 500 4.64 21.70 8.29
C LEU A 500 6.14 21.77 7.98
N SER A 501 6.91 22.45 8.82
CA SER A 501 8.36 22.67 8.64
C SER A 501 9.23 21.47 9.04
N SER A 502 8.71 20.57 9.87
CA SER A 502 9.36 19.33 10.30
C SER A 502 8.34 18.21 10.45
N ASN A 503 8.70 16.97 10.15
CA ASN A 503 7.78 15.84 10.27
C ASN A 503 7.41 15.55 11.74
N ILE A 504 6.23 14.96 11.94
CA ILE A 504 5.81 14.34 13.20
C ILE A 504 6.25 12.86 13.26
N PRO A 505 6.10 12.16 14.41
CA PRO A 505 6.41 10.74 14.52
C PRO A 505 5.60 9.91 13.52
N ILE A 506 6.17 8.78 13.11
CA ILE A 506 5.48 7.83 12.22
C ILE A 506 4.16 7.38 12.86
N ARG A 507 3.09 7.43 12.05
CA ARG A 507 1.74 6.92 12.35
C ARG A 507 1.38 5.82 11.36
N GLU A 508 0.37 5.03 11.69
CA GLU A 508 -0.20 4.02 10.79
C GLU A 508 -1.48 4.57 10.16
N VAL A 509 -1.62 4.38 8.85
CA VAL A 509 -2.84 4.63 8.07
C VAL A 509 -3.54 3.30 7.87
N VAL A 510 -4.81 3.20 8.26
CA VAL A 510 -5.67 2.05 7.99
C VAL A 510 -6.68 2.43 6.91
N TYR A 511 -6.75 1.68 5.82
CA TYR A 511 -7.73 1.86 4.75
C TYR A 511 -8.95 0.96 5.00
N ILE A 512 -10.15 1.53 5.00
CA ILE A 512 -11.38 0.87 5.44
C ILE A 512 -12.46 0.98 4.36
N ALA A 513 -13.01 -0.17 3.95
CA ALA A 513 -14.19 -0.33 3.10
C ALA A 513 -14.70 -1.78 3.23
N ASN A 514 -15.96 -2.07 2.88
CA ASN A 514 -16.50 -3.44 3.02
C ASN A 514 -16.17 -4.32 1.81
N ASN A 515 -16.32 -3.77 0.61
CA ASN A 515 -16.22 -4.46 -0.68
C ASN A 515 -15.14 -3.86 -1.59
N THR A 516 -14.61 -2.68 -1.25
CA THR A 516 -13.52 -2.07 -2.00
C THR A 516 -12.18 -2.69 -1.60
N VAL A 517 -11.42 -3.17 -2.58
CA VAL A 517 -10.05 -3.66 -2.37
C VAL A 517 -9.06 -2.53 -2.61
N PHE A 518 -8.25 -2.23 -1.60
CA PHE A 518 -7.11 -1.33 -1.68
C PHE A 518 -5.85 -2.09 -2.13
N THR A 519 -4.85 -1.38 -2.63
CA THR A 519 -3.55 -1.99 -2.97
C THR A 519 -2.84 -2.47 -1.72
N GLU A 520 -2.89 -1.66 -0.67
CA GLU A 520 -2.40 -1.98 0.67
C GLU A 520 -3.47 -1.60 1.69
N ASN A 521 -3.68 -2.43 2.71
CA ASN A 521 -4.66 -2.14 3.76
C ASN A 521 -4.10 -1.21 4.84
N PHE A 522 -2.76 -1.16 4.98
CA PHE A 522 -2.06 -0.40 6.01
C PHE A 522 -0.79 0.24 5.44
N GLN A 523 -0.46 1.46 5.86
CA GLN A 523 0.77 2.17 5.45
C GLN A 523 1.32 3.02 6.60
N ASN A 524 2.65 3.12 6.72
CA ASN A 524 3.29 4.07 7.63
C ASN A 524 3.32 5.46 7.01
N ILE A 525 3.06 6.49 7.82
CA ILE A 525 3.03 7.89 7.37
C ILE A 525 3.68 8.81 8.41
N ASN A 526 4.51 9.74 7.95
CA ASN A 526 4.95 10.91 8.73
C ASN A 526 4.88 12.21 7.90
N ASN A 527 4.37 12.11 6.66
CA ASN A 527 4.21 13.23 5.74
C ASN A 527 3.05 12.97 4.75
N GLN A 528 3.19 12.02 3.83
CA GLN A 528 2.15 11.62 2.87
C GLN A 528 2.30 10.17 2.43
N THR A 529 1.19 9.56 1.99
CA THR A 529 1.20 8.26 1.32
C THR A 529 0.15 8.18 0.21
N ILE A 530 0.37 7.31 -0.76
CA ILE A 530 -0.50 7.08 -1.91
C ILE A 530 -0.97 5.62 -1.90
N ASN A 531 -2.25 5.42 -2.16
CA ASN A 531 -2.84 4.10 -2.34
C ASN A 531 -3.75 4.11 -3.58
N THR A 532 -4.09 2.94 -4.11
CA THR A 532 -5.05 2.83 -5.22
C THR A 532 -6.12 1.80 -4.92
N CYS A 533 -7.34 2.06 -5.42
CA CYS A 533 -8.47 1.15 -5.27
C CYS A 533 -9.43 1.26 -6.46
N LYS A 534 -10.38 0.33 -6.54
CA LYS A 534 -11.59 0.45 -7.38
C LYS A 534 -12.79 0.49 -6.44
N PRO A 535 -13.30 1.68 -6.09
CA PRO A 535 -14.33 1.80 -5.08
C PRO A 535 -15.64 1.14 -5.55
N GLU A 536 -16.33 0.45 -4.66
CA GLU A 536 -17.70 -0.06 -4.91
C GLU A 536 -18.76 1.00 -4.54
N TYR A 537 -20.03 0.59 -4.42
CA TYR A 537 -21.18 1.46 -4.05
C TYR A 537 -21.19 1.82 -2.56
N GLU A 538 -20.08 2.27 -2.02
CA GLU A 538 -19.94 2.55 -0.60
C GLU A 538 -18.86 3.59 -0.32
N ASN A 539 -18.94 4.16 0.87
CA ASN A 539 -17.90 5.04 1.39
C ASN A 539 -16.57 4.28 1.54
N ILE A 540 -15.48 4.94 1.14
CA ILE A 540 -14.13 4.53 1.49
C ILE A 540 -13.63 5.45 2.58
N SER A 541 -12.93 4.90 3.56
CA SER A 541 -12.42 5.66 4.69
C SER A 541 -10.95 5.37 4.95
N VAL A 542 -10.31 6.30 5.65
CA VAL A 542 -8.98 6.11 6.22
C VAL A 542 -9.03 6.50 7.69
N LEU A 543 -8.32 5.72 8.51
CA LEU A 543 -8.16 5.96 9.93
C LEU A 543 -6.68 6.19 10.22
N ILE A 544 -6.36 7.32 10.84
CA ILE A 544 -5.08 7.55 11.53
C ILE A 544 -5.44 7.94 12.95
N ASP A 545 -4.95 7.15 13.93
CA ASP A 545 -5.27 7.36 15.34
C ASP A 545 -6.78 7.44 15.56
N ASP A 546 -7.31 8.59 15.98
CA ASP A 546 -8.72 8.81 16.25
C ASP A 546 -9.45 9.50 15.07
N GLN A 547 -8.73 9.88 14.01
CA GLN A 547 -9.30 10.56 12.84
C GLN A 547 -9.76 9.55 11.79
N LEU A 548 -11.07 9.44 11.63
CA LEU A 548 -11.68 8.81 10.46
C LEU A 548 -12.03 9.87 9.42
N LEU A 549 -11.47 9.79 8.22
CA LEU A 549 -11.89 10.59 7.07
C LEU A 549 -12.53 9.68 6.03
N THR A 550 -13.58 10.18 5.38
CA THR A 550 -14.39 9.39 4.45
C THR A 550 -14.54 10.13 3.14
N LEU A 551 -14.43 9.39 2.03
CA LEU A 551 -14.81 9.85 0.72
C LEU A 551 -15.96 9.00 0.19
N THR A 552 -16.91 9.65 -0.48
CA THR A 552 -18.07 9.01 -1.09
C THR A 552 -17.87 8.95 -2.60
N PRO A 553 -17.71 7.76 -3.19
CA PRO A 553 -17.66 7.60 -4.63
C PRO A 553 -18.95 8.02 -5.32
N LEU A 554 -18.79 8.64 -6.49
CA LEU A 554 -19.90 9.02 -7.33
C LEU A 554 -20.30 7.87 -8.28
N GLU A 555 -21.58 7.78 -8.61
CA GLU A 555 -22.09 6.74 -9.51
C GLU A 555 -21.61 6.93 -10.96
N ALA A 556 -21.19 5.85 -11.62
CA ALA A 556 -20.86 5.82 -13.05
C ALA A 556 -21.89 5.01 -13.84
N ASN A 557 -22.89 5.70 -14.35
CA ASN A 557 -23.91 5.11 -15.20
C ASN A 557 -23.43 5.03 -16.66
N ILE A 558 -22.80 3.91 -16.99
CA ILE A 558 -22.41 3.56 -18.36
C ILE A 558 -23.32 2.45 -18.86
N THR A 559 -24.22 2.79 -19.78
CA THR A 559 -25.21 1.87 -20.35
C THR A 559 -25.12 1.81 -21.87
N TYR A 560 -25.80 0.84 -22.46
CA TYR A 560 -26.01 0.78 -23.90
C TYR A 560 -27.47 0.44 -24.20
N ILE A 561 -27.92 0.88 -25.37
CA ILE A 561 -29.18 0.43 -25.98
C ILE A 561 -28.92 0.00 -27.42
N LEU A 562 -29.76 -0.92 -27.90
CA LEU A 562 -29.75 -1.35 -29.29
C LEU A 562 -30.85 -0.63 -30.06
N LEU A 563 -30.48 -0.06 -31.21
CA LEU A 563 -31.36 0.69 -32.09
C LEU A 563 -31.43 0.02 -33.47
N ASP A 564 -32.36 0.48 -34.30
CA ASP A 564 -32.48 0.12 -35.71
C ASP A 564 -32.62 -1.39 -35.95
N ASN A 565 -33.43 -2.09 -35.14
CA ASN A 565 -33.53 -3.57 -35.14
C ASN A 565 -32.18 -4.26 -34.85
N ASN A 566 -31.51 -3.81 -33.78
CA ASN A 566 -30.23 -4.36 -33.31
C ASN A 566 -29.08 -4.16 -34.31
N GLN A 567 -29.11 -3.07 -35.09
CA GLN A 567 -28.05 -2.74 -36.08
C GLN A 567 -27.13 -1.64 -35.59
N THR A 568 -27.53 -0.87 -34.60
CA THR A 568 -26.73 0.21 -34.03
C THR A 568 -26.69 0.05 -32.52
N ILE A 569 -25.50 0.15 -31.92
CA ILE A 569 -25.34 0.29 -30.47
C ILE A 569 -25.26 1.78 -30.17
N GLN A 570 -26.05 2.26 -29.23
CA GLN A 570 -25.85 3.57 -28.62
C GLN A 570 -25.29 3.38 -27.22
N PHE A 571 -24.08 3.87 -26.99
CA PHE A 571 -23.48 3.98 -25.67
C PHE A 571 -23.92 5.29 -25.02
N ASN A 572 -24.43 5.19 -23.80
CA ASN A 572 -24.74 6.32 -22.95
C ASN A 572 -23.74 6.30 -21.80
N ILE A 573 -22.79 7.23 -21.82
CA ILE A 573 -21.85 7.45 -20.71
C ILE A 573 -22.38 8.66 -19.95
N ASN A 574 -22.90 8.41 -18.75
CA ASN A 574 -23.39 9.42 -17.83
C ASN A 574 -22.56 9.36 -16.55
N LEU A 575 -21.59 10.26 -16.47
CA LEU A 575 -20.73 10.50 -15.31
C LEU A 575 -21.17 11.79 -14.61
N PRO A 576 -20.69 12.06 -13.39
CA PRO A 576 -20.85 13.35 -12.73
C PRO A 576 -20.51 14.55 -13.63
N ASN A 577 -21.29 15.63 -13.51
CA ASN A 577 -21.26 16.79 -14.41
C ASN A 577 -19.91 17.54 -14.45
N ASN A 578 -18.98 17.25 -13.55
CA ASN A 578 -17.65 17.86 -13.49
C ASN A 578 -16.57 17.09 -14.27
N ILE A 579 -16.88 15.90 -14.81
CA ILE A 579 -15.89 15.08 -15.53
C ILE A 579 -15.90 15.42 -17.02
N ASN A 580 -14.85 16.09 -17.47
CA ASN A 580 -14.63 16.44 -18.87
C ASN A 580 -13.39 15.73 -19.42
N GLY A 581 -13.37 15.50 -20.73
CA GLY A 581 -12.24 14.86 -21.38
C GLY A 581 -12.59 14.20 -22.71
N LYS A 582 -11.93 13.07 -22.99
CA LYS A 582 -12.09 12.29 -24.22
C LYS A 582 -12.34 10.82 -23.90
N ALA A 583 -13.50 10.30 -24.31
CA ALA A 583 -13.87 8.90 -24.21
C ALA A 583 -13.43 8.13 -25.46
N SER A 584 -12.93 6.92 -25.27
CA SER A 584 -12.71 5.94 -26.33
C SER A 584 -13.41 4.64 -25.95
N ILE A 585 -14.00 3.96 -26.93
CA ILE A 585 -14.70 2.69 -26.72
C ILE A 585 -13.95 1.63 -27.52
N LYS A 586 -13.54 0.57 -26.83
CA LYS A 586 -12.94 -0.61 -27.43
C LYS A 586 -13.91 -1.77 -27.31
N ILE A 587 -14.06 -2.56 -28.36
CA ILE A 587 -14.77 -3.84 -28.29
C ILE A 587 -13.76 -4.95 -28.58
N ASN A 588 -13.63 -5.89 -27.63
CA ASN A 588 -12.63 -6.96 -27.65
C ASN A 588 -11.21 -6.43 -27.95
N GLY A 589 -10.82 -5.35 -27.28
CA GLY A 589 -9.49 -4.72 -27.43
C GLY A 589 -9.32 -3.77 -28.63
N LYS A 590 -10.21 -3.84 -29.65
CA LYS A 590 -10.14 -2.95 -30.82
C LYS A 590 -10.90 -1.65 -30.58
N THR A 591 -10.23 -0.51 -30.73
CA THR A 591 -10.87 0.81 -30.69
C THR A 591 -11.88 0.96 -31.82
N ILE A 592 -13.15 1.15 -31.47
CA ILE A 592 -14.24 1.39 -32.42
C ILE A 592 -14.67 2.86 -32.43
N ILE A 593 -14.46 3.55 -31.31
CA ILE A 593 -14.70 4.97 -31.13
C ILE A 593 -13.45 5.54 -30.49
N ASN A 594 -12.88 6.58 -31.09
CA ASN A 594 -11.65 7.18 -30.62
C ASN A 594 -11.88 8.63 -30.20
N LYS A 595 -11.52 8.95 -28.96
CA LYS A 595 -11.41 10.33 -28.44
C LYS A 595 -12.64 11.22 -28.67
N VAL A 596 -13.85 10.72 -28.40
CA VAL A 596 -15.07 11.54 -28.41
C VAL A 596 -15.09 12.46 -27.19
N LYS A 597 -15.40 13.73 -27.40
CA LYS A 597 -15.47 14.73 -26.33
C LYS A 597 -16.57 14.35 -25.32
N VAL A 598 -16.21 14.31 -24.05
CA VAL A 598 -17.14 14.21 -22.92
C VAL A 598 -17.33 15.62 -22.39
N VAL A 599 -18.58 16.07 -22.32
CA VAL A 599 -18.95 17.40 -21.82
C VAL A 599 -19.93 17.21 -20.68
N ASN A 600 -19.60 17.81 -19.54
CA ASN A 600 -20.37 17.71 -18.31
C ASN A 600 -20.70 16.26 -17.94
N GLY A 601 -19.70 15.37 -17.97
CA GLY A 601 -19.85 13.96 -17.66
C GLY A 601 -20.64 13.14 -18.68
N LYS A 602 -21.22 13.76 -19.71
CA LYS A 602 -22.14 13.11 -20.64
C LYS A 602 -21.52 12.95 -22.01
N VAL A 603 -21.70 11.77 -22.59
CA VAL A 603 -21.50 11.54 -24.01
C VAL A 603 -22.40 10.42 -24.49
N LEU A 604 -22.99 10.64 -25.66
CA LEU A 604 -23.76 9.66 -26.40
C LEU A 604 -22.98 9.32 -27.66
N VAL A 605 -22.71 8.03 -27.86
CA VAL A 605 -22.00 7.57 -29.06
C VAL A 605 -22.74 6.43 -29.73
N LYS A 606 -23.02 6.57 -31.03
CA LYS A 606 -23.59 5.51 -31.85
C LYS A 606 -22.51 4.77 -32.62
N TYR A 607 -22.63 3.45 -32.68
CA TYR A 607 -21.75 2.58 -33.44
C TYR A 607 -22.57 1.57 -34.25
N ALA A 608 -22.40 1.58 -35.58
CA ALA A 608 -23.06 0.64 -36.46
C ALA A 608 -22.44 -0.76 -36.30
N ILE A 609 -23.25 -1.74 -35.92
CA ILE A 609 -22.82 -3.11 -35.66
C ILE A 609 -22.40 -3.78 -36.97
N PRO A 610 -21.13 -4.22 -37.11
CA PRO A 610 -20.69 -4.94 -38.29
C PRO A 610 -21.54 -6.18 -38.57
N THR A 611 -21.83 -6.49 -39.84
CA THR A 611 -22.64 -7.66 -40.23
C THR A 611 -22.01 -9.01 -39.85
N ALA A 612 -20.70 -9.00 -39.57
CA ALA A 612 -19.94 -10.15 -39.08
C ALA A 612 -20.17 -10.44 -37.58
N TRP A 613 -20.67 -9.47 -36.79
CA TRP A 613 -20.93 -9.71 -35.37
C TRP A 613 -22.10 -10.68 -35.20
N GLY A 614 -21.84 -11.73 -34.43
CA GLY A 614 -22.79 -12.78 -34.12
C GLY A 614 -23.60 -12.54 -32.86
N ASN A 615 -24.61 -13.40 -32.68
CA ASN A 615 -25.51 -13.42 -31.54
C ASN A 615 -24.76 -13.95 -30.29
N LYS A 616 -24.14 -13.05 -29.52
CA LYS A 616 -23.34 -13.38 -28.33
C LYS A 616 -23.03 -12.12 -27.50
N ASN A 617 -22.34 -12.34 -26.39
CA ASN A 617 -21.80 -11.28 -25.55
C ASN A 617 -20.46 -10.74 -26.09
N TYR A 618 -20.26 -9.45 -25.94
CA TYR A 618 -19.04 -8.71 -26.27
C TYR A 618 -18.66 -7.85 -25.07
N THR A 619 -17.36 -7.76 -24.78
CA THR A 619 -16.88 -6.83 -23.76
C THR A 619 -16.54 -5.50 -24.43
N ALA A 620 -17.21 -4.44 -23.98
CA ALA A 620 -16.83 -3.08 -24.31
C ALA A 620 -16.04 -2.46 -23.17
N THR A 621 -14.83 -2.01 -23.46
CA THR A 621 -14.00 -1.23 -22.55
C THR A 621 -14.16 0.25 -22.90
N ILE A 622 -14.69 1.02 -21.96
CA ILE A 622 -14.78 2.47 -22.03
C ILE A 622 -13.53 3.02 -21.36
N VAL A 623 -12.76 3.86 -22.07
CA VAL A 623 -11.55 4.51 -21.56
C VAL A 623 -11.76 6.02 -21.59
N LEU A 624 -11.67 6.67 -20.44
CA LEU A 624 -11.82 8.11 -20.29
C LEU A 624 -10.46 8.72 -20.01
N ASN A 625 -10.01 9.64 -20.86
CA ASN A 625 -8.85 10.48 -20.57
C ASN A 625 -9.39 11.84 -20.15
N THR A 626 -9.19 12.21 -18.89
CA THR A 626 -9.64 13.50 -18.36
C THR A 626 -8.77 14.64 -18.90
N ILE A 627 -9.22 15.88 -18.72
CA ILE A 627 -8.44 17.08 -19.08
C ILE A 627 -7.11 17.21 -18.31
N ASN A 628 -6.95 16.51 -17.19
CA ASN A 628 -5.73 16.50 -16.37
C ASN A 628 -4.86 15.26 -16.65
N ASP A 629 -4.96 14.69 -17.87
CA ASP A 629 -4.22 13.52 -18.34
C ASP A 629 -4.36 12.22 -17.51
N LYS A 630 -5.39 12.14 -16.67
CA LYS A 630 -5.70 10.92 -15.90
C LYS A 630 -6.58 9.99 -16.72
N LYS A 631 -6.29 8.70 -16.65
CA LYS A 631 -6.94 7.66 -17.43
C LYS A 631 -7.79 6.77 -16.54
N LEU A 632 -9.08 6.66 -16.85
CA LEU A 632 -10.04 5.78 -16.18
C LEU A 632 -10.54 4.73 -17.16
N SER A 633 -10.86 3.52 -16.69
CA SER A 633 -11.43 2.49 -17.57
C SER A 633 -12.49 1.59 -16.91
N LYS A 634 -13.58 1.29 -17.62
CA LYS A 634 -14.67 0.39 -17.18
C LYS A 634 -15.00 -0.60 -18.30
N ASN A 635 -15.22 -1.87 -17.93
CA ASN A 635 -15.76 -2.87 -18.83
C ASN A 635 -17.28 -3.00 -18.64
N ILE A 636 -18.02 -3.05 -19.74
CA ILE A 636 -19.42 -3.45 -19.75
C ILE A 636 -19.62 -4.63 -20.70
N THR A 637 -20.61 -5.47 -20.41
CA THR A 637 -21.01 -6.57 -21.29
C THR A 637 -22.15 -6.11 -22.19
N ILE A 638 -21.97 -6.25 -23.49
CA ILE A 638 -22.98 -5.98 -24.51
C ILE A 638 -23.46 -7.31 -25.06
N THR A 639 -24.77 -7.52 -25.08
CA THR A 639 -25.39 -8.68 -25.71
C THR A 639 -25.98 -8.27 -27.05
N ILE A 640 -25.49 -8.84 -28.14
CA ILE A 640 -26.07 -8.62 -29.47
C ILE A 640 -27.01 -9.79 -29.76
N PRO A 641 -28.33 -9.57 -29.89
CA PRO A 641 -29.27 -10.60 -30.26
C PRO A 641 -29.22 -10.89 -31.77
N LYS A 642 -29.97 -11.92 -32.20
CA LYS A 642 -30.16 -12.24 -33.62
C LYS A 642 -30.82 -11.07 -34.37
N ARG A 643 -30.34 -10.79 -35.59
CA ARG A 643 -30.68 -9.57 -36.34
C ARG A 643 -31.57 -9.83 -37.56
N SER A 644 -32.47 -8.90 -37.84
CA SER A 644 -33.32 -8.93 -39.04
C SER A 644 -32.54 -8.52 -40.30
N VAL A 645 -32.93 -9.09 -41.44
CA VAL A 645 -32.34 -8.85 -42.75
C VAL A 645 -33.43 -8.53 -43.77
N THR A 646 -33.11 -7.66 -44.71
CA THR A 646 -33.99 -7.27 -45.81
C THR A 646 -33.47 -7.88 -47.09
N ALA A 647 -34.34 -8.54 -47.85
CA ALA A 647 -34.03 -9.04 -49.19
C ALA A 647 -34.87 -8.28 -50.23
N LYS A 648 -34.29 -7.98 -51.39
CA LYS A 648 -34.97 -7.39 -52.54
C LYS A 648 -34.61 -8.19 -53.79
N ILE A 649 -35.62 -8.62 -54.54
CA ILE A 649 -35.41 -9.24 -55.85
C ILE A 649 -35.53 -8.21 -56.97
N THR A 650 -34.60 -8.24 -57.91
CA THR A 650 -34.62 -7.47 -59.16
C THR A 650 -34.52 -8.43 -60.34
N ILE A 651 -35.39 -8.29 -61.33
CA ILE A 651 -35.30 -8.99 -62.61
C ILE A 651 -34.78 -7.99 -63.63
N LYS A 652 -33.61 -8.24 -64.21
CA LYS A 652 -33.04 -7.39 -65.25
C LYS A 652 -33.44 -7.89 -66.64
N ASN A 653 -34.10 -7.03 -67.41
CA ASN A 653 -34.42 -7.21 -68.81
C ASN A 653 -34.36 -5.85 -69.54
N THR A 654 -33.93 -5.83 -70.80
CA THR A 654 -33.91 -4.63 -71.65
C THR A 654 -35.11 -4.55 -72.61
N THR A 655 -35.79 -5.68 -72.82
CA THR A 655 -36.99 -5.82 -73.66
C THR A 655 -38.06 -6.64 -72.95
N ALA A 656 -39.29 -6.64 -73.45
CA ALA A 656 -40.35 -7.50 -72.94
C ALA A 656 -39.90 -8.98 -72.87
N ILE A 657 -40.06 -9.62 -71.71
CA ILE A 657 -39.61 -11.00 -71.46
C ILE A 657 -40.51 -11.97 -72.21
N ARG A 658 -39.93 -12.87 -73.00
CA ARG A 658 -40.62 -13.90 -73.80
C ARG A 658 -40.09 -15.28 -73.42
N THR A 659 -40.77 -16.34 -73.90
CA THR A 659 -40.22 -17.70 -73.78
C THR A 659 -38.98 -17.83 -74.66
N GLY A 660 -37.95 -18.53 -74.18
CA GLY A 660 -36.63 -18.59 -74.81
C GLY A 660 -35.63 -17.54 -74.32
N ASP A 661 -36.10 -16.39 -73.80
CA ASP A 661 -35.20 -15.35 -73.29
C ASP A 661 -34.42 -15.81 -72.05
N THR A 662 -33.16 -15.43 -71.93
CA THR A 662 -32.39 -15.54 -70.68
C THR A 662 -32.44 -14.23 -69.91
N ILE A 663 -32.98 -14.28 -68.70
CA ILE A 663 -33.05 -13.13 -67.79
C ILE A 663 -32.09 -13.28 -66.62
N GLN A 664 -31.66 -12.16 -66.05
CA GLN A 664 -30.86 -12.16 -64.83
C GLN A 664 -31.73 -11.80 -63.63
N MET A 665 -31.76 -12.66 -62.62
CA MET A 665 -32.41 -12.39 -61.34
C MET A 665 -31.35 -12.11 -60.29
N ILE A 666 -31.51 -10.99 -59.58
CA ILE A 666 -30.58 -10.51 -58.57
C ILE A 666 -31.33 -10.41 -57.23
N ALA A 667 -30.81 -11.07 -56.21
CA ALA A 667 -31.23 -10.92 -54.83
C ALA A 667 -30.23 -10.01 -54.10
N ASP A 668 -30.65 -8.80 -53.76
CA ASP A 668 -29.89 -7.90 -52.89
C ASP A 668 -30.33 -8.16 -51.43
N VAL A 669 -29.41 -8.59 -50.57
CA VAL A 669 -29.65 -8.89 -49.15
C VAL A 669 -28.82 -7.97 -48.26
N THR A 670 -29.50 -7.23 -47.39
CA THR A 670 -28.91 -6.28 -46.45
C THR A 670 -29.33 -6.56 -45.02
N CYS A 671 -28.50 -6.15 -44.07
CA CYS A 671 -28.73 -6.16 -42.63
C CYS A 671 -28.63 -4.70 -42.20
N GLY A 672 -29.79 -4.04 -42.07
CA GLY A 672 -29.85 -2.57 -42.11
C GLY A 672 -29.33 -2.03 -43.45
N ASN A 673 -28.47 -1.00 -43.39
CA ASN A 673 -27.86 -0.37 -44.57
C ASN A 673 -26.58 -1.08 -45.07
N LYS A 674 -26.21 -2.20 -44.45
CA LYS A 674 -24.98 -2.93 -44.81
C LYS A 674 -25.30 -4.21 -45.56
N LYS A 675 -24.51 -4.50 -46.59
CA LYS A 675 -24.61 -5.72 -47.40
C LYS A 675 -24.26 -6.94 -46.55
N VAL A 676 -25.07 -7.99 -46.66
CA VAL A 676 -24.77 -9.28 -46.03
C VAL A 676 -23.71 -9.99 -46.87
N THR A 677 -22.55 -10.26 -46.28
CA THR A 677 -21.40 -10.82 -47.00
C THR A 677 -21.38 -12.35 -47.01
N ASN A 678 -22.09 -13.00 -46.08
CA ASN A 678 -22.16 -14.45 -45.94
C ASN A 678 -23.61 -14.91 -45.83
N GLY A 679 -23.93 -16.01 -46.50
CA GLY A 679 -25.23 -16.67 -46.46
C GLY A 679 -25.69 -17.10 -47.84
N LYS A 680 -26.83 -17.78 -47.89
CA LYS A 680 -27.35 -18.42 -49.11
C LYS A 680 -28.77 -17.97 -49.41
N VAL A 681 -29.07 -17.79 -50.69
CA VAL A 681 -30.39 -17.42 -51.21
C VAL A 681 -30.92 -18.53 -52.10
N SER A 682 -32.21 -18.80 -52.01
CA SER A 682 -32.93 -19.66 -52.96
C SER A 682 -33.88 -18.81 -53.81
N PHE A 683 -33.91 -19.05 -55.12
CA PHE A 683 -34.83 -18.41 -56.08
C PHE A 683 -35.95 -19.38 -56.42
N LYS A 684 -37.18 -18.86 -56.49
CA LYS A 684 -38.39 -19.63 -56.74
C LYS A 684 -39.27 -18.95 -57.78
N ILE A 685 -39.95 -19.74 -58.59
CA ILE A 685 -41.05 -19.30 -59.47
C ILE A 685 -42.30 -20.07 -59.09
N ASN A 686 -43.39 -19.35 -58.78
CA ASN A 686 -44.66 -19.90 -58.27
C ASN A 686 -44.46 -20.90 -57.11
N GLY A 687 -43.52 -20.60 -56.20
CA GLY A 687 -43.20 -21.44 -55.04
C GLY A 687 -42.23 -22.60 -55.31
N LYS A 688 -41.98 -22.97 -56.58
CA LYS A 688 -41.01 -24.03 -56.95
C LYS A 688 -39.59 -23.45 -57.02
N THR A 689 -38.64 -24.11 -56.36
CA THR A 689 -37.22 -23.71 -56.38
C THR A 689 -36.61 -23.91 -57.76
N ILE A 690 -36.04 -22.85 -58.31
CA ILE A 690 -35.31 -22.86 -59.59
C ILE A 690 -33.79 -22.78 -59.39
N ALA A 691 -33.35 -22.24 -58.26
CA ALA A 691 -31.96 -22.27 -57.83
C ALA A 691 -31.92 -22.27 -56.29
N SER A 692 -31.10 -23.12 -55.69
CA SER A 692 -30.89 -23.19 -54.25
C SER A 692 -29.43 -22.90 -53.91
N ASN A 693 -29.16 -22.58 -52.64
CA ASN A 693 -27.80 -22.40 -52.13
C ASN A 693 -26.94 -21.34 -52.84
N VAL A 694 -27.55 -20.36 -53.52
CA VAL A 694 -26.82 -19.31 -54.22
C VAL A 694 -26.12 -18.43 -53.20
N ARG A 695 -24.78 -18.42 -53.20
CA ARG A 695 -23.98 -17.67 -52.22
C ARG A 695 -24.14 -16.18 -52.45
N LEU A 696 -24.25 -15.44 -51.34
CA LEU A 696 -24.09 -13.99 -51.38
C LEU A 696 -22.63 -13.63 -51.65
N VAL A 697 -22.42 -12.76 -52.62
CA VAL A 697 -21.15 -12.09 -52.89
C VAL A 697 -21.44 -10.59 -52.81
N ASN A 698 -20.84 -9.93 -51.83
CA ASN A 698 -21.04 -8.49 -51.59
C ASN A 698 -22.54 -8.09 -51.54
N GLY A 699 -23.35 -8.81 -50.75
CA GLY A 699 -24.77 -8.56 -50.59
C GLY A 699 -25.64 -9.02 -51.75
N LYS A 700 -25.09 -9.65 -52.78
CA LYS A 700 -25.84 -10.08 -53.96
C LYS A 700 -25.75 -11.56 -54.21
N ALA A 701 -26.88 -12.20 -54.50
CA ALA A 701 -26.93 -13.51 -55.13
C ALA A 701 -27.52 -13.32 -56.53
N ILE A 702 -26.88 -13.85 -57.56
CA ILE A 702 -27.25 -13.62 -58.95
C ILE A 702 -27.42 -14.96 -59.64
N ILE A 703 -28.49 -15.11 -60.40
CA ILE A 703 -28.70 -16.24 -61.32
C ILE A 703 -29.07 -15.74 -62.71
N ASN A 704 -28.67 -16.48 -63.73
CA ASN A 704 -29.22 -16.36 -65.09
C ASN A 704 -30.21 -17.49 -65.29
N TYR A 705 -31.43 -17.16 -65.75
CA TYR A 705 -32.52 -18.11 -65.94
C TYR A 705 -33.11 -17.98 -67.34
N THR A 706 -33.01 -19.05 -68.13
CA THR A 706 -33.63 -19.15 -69.45
C THR A 706 -35.09 -19.57 -69.29
N ILE A 707 -36.02 -18.77 -69.81
CA ILE A 707 -37.47 -18.99 -69.70
C ILE A 707 -37.87 -20.19 -70.57
N PRO A 708 -38.35 -21.31 -69.99
CA PRO A 708 -38.69 -22.50 -70.78
C PRO A 708 -39.86 -22.28 -71.76
N GLN A 709 -39.86 -22.98 -72.90
CA GLN A 709 -40.88 -22.85 -73.97
C GLN A 709 -42.30 -23.29 -73.57
N ASN A 710 -42.42 -24.07 -72.49
CA ASN A 710 -43.72 -24.49 -71.95
C ASN A 710 -44.38 -23.42 -71.06
N PHE A 711 -43.73 -22.29 -70.77
CA PHE A 711 -44.36 -21.18 -70.06
C PHE A 711 -45.39 -20.49 -70.97
N ASN A 712 -46.53 -20.12 -70.39
CA ASN A 712 -47.54 -19.33 -71.08
C ASN A 712 -47.31 -17.84 -70.81
N PRO A 713 -47.62 -16.94 -71.77
CA PRO A 713 -47.66 -15.50 -71.54
C PRO A 713 -48.68 -15.13 -70.45
N LYS A 714 -48.18 -14.81 -69.26
CA LYS A 714 -48.93 -14.36 -68.08
C LYS A 714 -47.94 -13.85 -67.03
N GLN A 715 -48.46 -13.45 -65.87
CA GLN A 715 -47.68 -13.10 -64.70
C GLN A 715 -47.26 -14.35 -63.90
N TYR A 716 -46.02 -14.36 -63.42
CA TYR A 716 -45.44 -15.38 -62.56
C TYR A 716 -44.90 -14.74 -61.29
N ASN A 717 -45.20 -15.36 -60.15
CA ASN A 717 -44.67 -14.93 -58.86
C ASN A 717 -43.22 -15.41 -58.75
N VAL A 718 -42.28 -14.49 -58.71
CA VAL A 718 -40.86 -14.80 -58.47
C VAL A 718 -40.53 -14.41 -57.04
N SER A 719 -39.96 -15.32 -56.27
CA SER A 719 -39.55 -15.04 -54.90
C SER A 719 -38.13 -15.50 -54.61
N ILE A 720 -37.53 -14.82 -53.64
CA ILE A 720 -36.25 -15.19 -53.06
C ILE A 720 -36.44 -15.50 -51.59
N VAL A 721 -35.66 -16.46 -51.07
CA VAL A 721 -35.60 -16.78 -49.64
C VAL A 721 -34.15 -16.78 -49.22
N TYR A 722 -33.77 -15.85 -48.36
CA TYR A 722 -32.51 -15.89 -47.63
C TYR A 722 -32.68 -16.82 -46.41
N GLY A 723 -31.84 -17.85 -46.30
CA GLY A 723 -32.02 -18.93 -45.32
C GLY A 723 -31.74 -18.53 -43.86
N GLY A 724 -31.12 -17.39 -43.59
CA GLY A 724 -30.66 -17.03 -42.25
C GLY A 724 -29.37 -17.74 -41.84
N ASP A 725 -28.90 -17.44 -40.63
CA ASP A 725 -27.80 -18.13 -39.94
C ASP A 725 -28.01 -18.03 -38.40
N ASN A 726 -27.04 -18.44 -37.57
CA ASN A 726 -27.13 -18.31 -36.11
C ASN A 726 -27.26 -16.85 -35.63
N ASN A 727 -26.89 -15.89 -36.47
CA ASN A 727 -26.77 -14.47 -36.16
C ASN A 727 -27.84 -13.61 -36.86
N LYS A 728 -28.48 -14.13 -37.92
CA LYS A 728 -29.45 -13.40 -38.77
C LYS A 728 -30.68 -14.24 -39.05
N TYR A 729 -31.86 -13.62 -38.97
CA TYR A 729 -33.12 -14.29 -39.33
C TYR A 729 -33.17 -14.63 -40.83
N SER A 730 -33.97 -15.62 -41.19
CA SER A 730 -34.36 -15.83 -42.58
C SER A 730 -35.29 -14.71 -43.03
N CYS A 731 -35.26 -14.34 -44.31
CA CYS A 731 -36.25 -13.44 -44.88
C CYS A 731 -36.59 -13.83 -46.31
N ASN A 732 -37.70 -13.33 -46.81
CA ASN A 732 -38.11 -13.55 -48.19
C ASN A 732 -38.53 -12.24 -48.85
N ASN A 733 -38.56 -12.24 -50.17
CA ASN A 733 -39.09 -11.14 -50.97
C ASN A 733 -39.69 -11.69 -52.25
N ARG A 734 -40.70 -11.01 -52.79
CA ARG A 734 -41.42 -11.43 -54.00
C ARG A 734 -41.61 -10.28 -54.97
N THR A 735 -41.62 -10.61 -56.25
CA THR A 735 -41.96 -9.71 -57.35
C THR A 735 -42.74 -10.47 -58.42
N ILE A 736 -43.24 -9.75 -59.42
CA ILE A 736 -43.96 -10.33 -60.56
C ILE A 736 -43.06 -10.25 -61.79
N MET A 737 -42.93 -11.38 -62.48
CA MET A 737 -42.38 -11.46 -63.83
C MET A 737 -43.52 -11.62 -64.82
N THR A 738 -43.62 -10.71 -65.79
CA THR A 738 -44.63 -10.82 -66.85
C THR A 738 -43.98 -11.37 -68.12
N ILE A 739 -44.42 -12.55 -68.55
CA ILE A 739 -44.04 -13.10 -69.85
C ILE A 739 -45.04 -12.60 -70.89
N SER A 740 -44.53 -11.96 -71.94
CA SER A 740 -45.29 -11.40 -73.05
C SER A 740 -45.47 -12.42 -74.18
N LYS A 741 -46.50 -12.20 -75.00
CA LYS A 741 -46.70 -12.97 -76.23
C LYS A 741 -45.57 -12.68 -77.22
N GLN A 742 -45.21 -13.70 -78.01
CA GLN A 742 -44.21 -13.56 -79.07
C GLN A 742 -44.84 -13.01 -80.35
N ASN A 743 -44.06 -12.28 -81.13
CA ASN A 743 -44.44 -11.98 -82.51
C ASN A 743 -44.12 -13.19 -83.38
N ALA A 744 -44.93 -13.41 -84.40
CA ALA A 744 -44.70 -14.46 -85.39
C ALA A 744 -44.52 -13.84 -86.78
N HIS A 745 -43.85 -14.56 -87.66
CA HIS A 745 -43.62 -14.21 -89.07
C HIS A 745 -43.79 -15.44 -89.98
N VAL A 746 -43.82 -15.25 -91.31
CA VAL A 746 -43.98 -16.34 -92.29
C VAL A 746 -42.74 -16.45 -93.19
N THR A 747 -42.45 -17.64 -93.69
CA THR A 747 -41.41 -17.96 -94.67
C THR A 747 -41.98 -18.82 -95.81
N PRO A 748 -41.68 -18.54 -97.09
CA PRO A 748 -40.97 -17.35 -97.58
C PRO A 748 -41.82 -16.07 -97.37
N ASN A 749 -41.18 -14.92 -97.16
CA ASN A 749 -41.84 -13.61 -97.04
C ASN A 749 -41.59 -12.69 -98.25
N SER A 750 -41.05 -13.24 -99.32
CA SER A 750 -40.70 -12.57 -100.58
C SER A 750 -41.79 -12.72 -101.64
N THR A 751 -41.74 -11.90 -102.69
CA THR A 751 -42.66 -11.93 -103.84
C THR A 751 -42.83 -13.34 -104.41
N LEU A 752 -44.07 -13.75 -104.66
CA LEU A 752 -44.44 -14.99 -105.32
C LEU A 752 -44.69 -14.74 -106.82
N TYR A 753 -44.07 -15.52 -107.69
CA TYR A 753 -44.27 -15.47 -109.14
C TYR A 753 -45.07 -16.70 -109.57
N LEU A 754 -46.23 -16.52 -110.19
CA LEU A 754 -47.18 -17.58 -110.54
C LEU A 754 -47.56 -17.49 -112.03
N MET A 755 -47.88 -18.63 -112.65
CA MET A 755 -48.35 -18.69 -114.05
C MET A 755 -49.84 -18.34 -114.12
N SER A 756 -50.28 -17.61 -115.16
CA SER A 756 -51.69 -17.32 -115.41
C SER A 756 -52.52 -18.59 -115.74
N ASP A 757 -53.82 -18.55 -115.45
CA ASP A 757 -54.79 -19.64 -115.69
C ASP A 757 -54.40 -21.02 -115.12
N SER A 758 -53.76 -21.06 -113.94
CA SER A 758 -53.27 -22.30 -113.31
C SER A 758 -53.61 -22.41 -111.81
N GLY A 759 -53.82 -23.65 -111.35
CA GLY A 759 -53.91 -23.96 -109.93
C GLY A 759 -52.52 -24.11 -109.31
N VAL A 760 -52.21 -23.30 -108.29
CA VAL A 760 -50.95 -23.38 -107.53
C VAL A 760 -51.17 -23.76 -106.07
N SER A 761 -50.21 -24.50 -105.51
CA SER A 761 -50.17 -24.93 -104.11
C SER A 761 -48.77 -24.64 -103.53
N ILE A 762 -48.68 -23.81 -102.49
CA ILE A 762 -47.40 -23.35 -101.90
C ILE A 762 -47.43 -23.56 -100.39
N THR A 763 -46.46 -24.29 -99.85
CA THR A 763 -46.29 -24.47 -98.40
C THR A 763 -45.46 -23.33 -97.79
N MET A 764 -45.91 -22.81 -96.66
CA MET A 764 -45.30 -21.70 -95.94
C MET A 764 -45.15 -22.01 -94.45
N GLY A 765 -44.03 -21.64 -93.85
CA GLY A 765 -43.73 -21.83 -92.42
C GLY A 765 -43.99 -20.59 -91.59
N VAL A 766 -44.66 -20.72 -90.45
CA VAL A 766 -44.93 -19.68 -89.47
C VAL A 766 -43.97 -19.83 -88.29
N LEU A 767 -43.09 -18.86 -88.11
CA LEU A 767 -41.98 -18.88 -87.15
C LEU A 767 -42.15 -17.78 -86.08
N ASP A 768 -41.64 -17.99 -84.87
CA ASP A 768 -41.63 -17.00 -83.79
C ASP A 768 -40.43 -16.04 -83.89
N SER A 769 -40.30 -15.10 -82.96
CA SER A 769 -39.20 -14.11 -82.95
C SER A 769 -37.80 -14.71 -82.76
N HIS A 770 -37.70 -15.98 -82.38
CA HIS A 770 -36.45 -16.74 -82.26
C HIS A 770 -36.28 -17.75 -83.40
N ASN A 771 -37.07 -17.62 -84.47
CA ASN A 771 -37.09 -18.52 -85.63
C ASN A 771 -37.47 -19.98 -85.31
N ASN A 772 -38.23 -20.22 -84.23
CA ASN A 772 -38.82 -21.54 -83.97
C ASN A 772 -40.22 -21.63 -84.60
N TYR A 773 -40.62 -22.81 -85.08
CA TYR A 773 -41.98 -23.02 -85.57
C TYR A 773 -43.03 -22.70 -84.50
N VAL A 774 -44.05 -21.93 -84.89
CA VAL A 774 -45.18 -21.57 -84.03
C VAL A 774 -45.95 -22.83 -83.66
N SER A 775 -46.03 -23.13 -82.37
CA SER A 775 -46.60 -24.40 -81.89
C SER A 775 -48.13 -24.50 -82.02
N GLN A 776 -48.81 -23.39 -82.31
CA GLN A 776 -50.28 -23.31 -82.43
C GLN A 776 -50.70 -22.00 -83.09
N GLY A 777 -51.72 -22.05 -83.94
CA GLY A 777 -52.30 -20.87 -84.55
C GLY A 777 -53.30 -21.24 -85.63
N LYS A 778 -54.26 -20.34 -85.86
CA LYS A 778 -55.12 -20.38 -87.05
C LYS A 778 -54.80 -19.18 -87.91
N ILE A 779 -54.67 -19.44 -89.19
CA ILE A 779 -54.41 -18.41 -90.19
C ILE A 779 -55.58 -18.29 -91.16
N CYS A 780 -55.64 -17.17 -91.85
CA CYS A 780 -56.42 -16.99 -93.06
C CYS A 780 -55.53 -16.30 -94.09
N TYR A 781 -55.85 -16.49 -95.36
CA TYR A 781 -55.20 -15.73 -96.41
C TYR A 781 -56.20 -15.10 -97.38
N LYS A 782 -55.84 -13.92 -97.85
CA LYS A 782 -56.60 -13.12 -98.80
C LYS A 782 -55.74 -12.82 -100.02
N ILE A 783 -56.37 -12.62 -101.16
CA ILE A 783 -55.72 -12.12 -102.36
C ILE A 783 -56.44 -10.86 -102.80
N ASN A 784 -55.69 -9.77 -102.95
CA ASN A 784 -56.23 -8.44 -103.30
C ASN A 784 -57.43 -8.03 -102.44
N GLY A 785 -57.35 -8.30 -101.14
CA GLY A 785 -58.39 -7.95 -100.17
C GLY A 785 -59.57 -8.94 -100.10
N LYS A 786 -59.75 -9.83 -101.09
CA LYS A 786 -60.77 -10.89 -101.07
C LYS A 786 -60.29 -12.08 -100.24
N THR A 787 -61.10 -12.48 -99.26
CA THR A 787 -60.82 -13.66 -98.43
C THR A 787 -60.90 -14.91 -99.28
N ILE A 788 -59.83 -15.72 -99.30
CA ILE A 788 -59.79 -16.99 -100.06
C ILE A 788 -60.10 -18.16 -99.13
N LYS A 789 -59.34 -18.29 -98.03
CA LYS A 789 -59.51 -19.39 -97.08
C LYS A 789 -59.31 -18.87 -95.66
N THR A 790 -60.18 -19.31 -94.75
CA THR A 790 -60.16 -18.95 -93.33
C THR A 790 -59.98 -20.20 -92.48
N ASN A 791 -59.61 -20.01 -91.21
CA ASN A 791 -59.53 -21.06 -90.19
C ASN A 791 -58.57 -22.22 -90.51
N ILE A 792 -57.49 -21.96 -91.24
CA ILE A 792 -56.46 -22.96 -91.52
C ILE A 792 -55.68 -23.20 -90.24
N THR A 793 -55.68 -24.44 -89.77
CA THR A 793 -54.91 -24.84 -88.60
C THR A 793 -53.48 -25.12 -89.05
N LEU A 794 -52.51 -24.58 -88.33
CA LEU A 794 -51.11 -24.89 -88.55
C LEU A 794 -50.82 -26.32 -88.08
N THR A 795 -50.22 -27.14 -88.94
CA THR A 795 -49.64 -28.44 -88.57
C THR A 795 -48.14 -28.21 -88.45
N ASP A 796 -47.55 -28.41 -87.27
CA ASP A 796 -46.12 -28.16 -86.99
C ASP A 796 -45.61 -26.78 -87.43
N GLY A 797 -46.48 -25.76 -87.33
CA GLY A 797 -46.17 -24.39 -87.70
C GLY A 797 -46.19 -24.11 -89.20
N VAL A 798 -46.56 -25.05 -90.08
CA VAL A 798 -46.67 -24.84 -91.52
C VAL A 798 -48.13 -24.83 -92.01
N PHE A 799 -48.37 -24.23 -93.17
CA PHE A 799 -49.63 -24.29 -93.89
C PHE A 799 -49.43 -24.28 -95.40
N THR A 800 -50.42 -24.76 -96.15
CA THR A 800 -50.42 -24.71 -97.62
C THR A 800 -51.45 -23.70 -98.13
N PHE A 801 -50.96 -22.79 -98.95
CA PHE A 801 -51.70 -21.79 -99.72
C PHE A 801 -52.08 -22.37 -101.08
N GLU A 802 -53.38 -22.45 -101.37
CA GLU A 802 -53.91 -22.89 -102.67
C GLU A 802 -54.62 -21.72 -103.37
N TYR A 803 -54.33 -21.52 -104.65
CA TYR A 803 -54.92 -20.45 -105.46
C TYR A 803 -55.00 -20.80 -106.94
N VAL A 804 -56.12 -20.49 -107.59
CA VAL A 804 -56.26 -20.55 -109.05
C VAL A 804 -56.08 -19.14 -109.58
N THR A 805 -55.04 -18.93 -110.38
CA THR A 805 -54.72 -17.62 -110.96
C THR A 805 -55.68 -17.29 -112.10
N PRO A 806 -56.11 -16.02 -112.25
CA PRO A 806 -56.93 -15.60 -113.38
C PRO A 806 -56.14 -15.64 -114.70
N ALA A 807 -56.86 -15.75 -115.81
CA ALA A 807 -56.32 -15.53 -117.15
C ALA A 807 -55.83 -14.07 -117.30
N VAL A 808 -54.64 -13.90 -117.87
CA VAL A 808 -54.02 -12.61 -118.16
C VAL A 808 -53.76 -12.54 -119.67
N LYS A 809 -54.00 -11.38 -120.29
CA LYS A 809 -53.77 -11.21 -121.74
C LYS A 809 -52.28 -11.42 -122.05
N SER A 810 -52.00 -12.12 -123.15
CA SER A 810 -50.64 -12.41 -123.61
C SER A 810 -49.76 -11.14 -123.62
N GLY A 811 -48.61 -11.20 -122.97
CA GLY A 811 -47.66 -10.08 -122.82
C GLY A 811 -47.94 -9.12 -121.66
N GLN A 812 -49.02 -9.30 -120.88
CA GLN A 812 -49.33 -8.49 -119.69
C GLN A 812 -49.10 -9.28 -118.40
N THR A 813 -48.88 -8.57 -117.30
CA THR A 813 -48.79 -9.17 -115.95
C THR A 813 -49.85 -8.60 -115.02
N LEU A 814 -50.47 -9.46 -114.22
CA LEU A 814 -51.38 -9.05 -113.16
C LEU A 814 -50.66 -9.07 -111.81
N LYS A 815 -50.61 -7.92 -111.14
CA LYS A 815 -50.08 -7.82 -109.78
C LYS A 815 -51.20 -8.02 -108.76
N GLN A 816 -50.98 -8.93 -107.83
CA GLN A 816 -51.85 -9.15 -106.69
C GLN A 816 -51.07 -9.14 -105.37
N THR A 817 -51.76 -9.18 -104.24
CA THR A 817 -51.15 -9.23 -102.90
C THR A 817 -51.78 -10.35 -102.09
N LEU A 818 -50.96 -11.32 -101.68
CA LEU A 818 -51.30 -12.31 -100.67
C LEU A 818 -51.22 -11.65 -99.29
N ILE A 819 -52.33 -11.59 -98.57
CA ILE A 819 -52.37 -11.13 -97.19
C ILE A 819 -52.59 -12.34 -96.31
N ILE A 820 -51.57 -12.76 -95.57
CA ILE A 820 -51.67 -13.81 -94.55
C ILE A 820 -51.95 -13.13 -93.22
N ARG A 821 -52.98 -13.58 -92.52
CA ARG A 821 -53.27 -13.13 -91.16
C ARG A 821 -53.34 -14.30 -90.21
N MET A 822 -52.62 -14.20 -89.11
CA MET A 822 -52.78 -15.08 -87.95
C MET A 822 -53.49 -14.29 -86.84
N GLY A 823 -54.57 -14.83 -86.30
CA GLY A 823 -55.21 -14.25 -85.12
C GLY A 823 -54.29 -14.33 -83.90
N ALA A 824 -54.38 -13.35 -82.99
CA ALA A 824 -53.68 -13.46 -81.70
C ALA A 824 -54.19 -14.70 -80.96
N ASN A 825 -53.28 -15.46 -80.36
CA ASN A 825 -53.63 -16.63 -79.56
C ASN A 825 -53.03 -16.53 -78.15
N LYS A 826 -53.08 -17.63 -77.37
CA LYS A 826 -52.56 -17.63 -75.99
C LYS A 826 -51.05 -17.37 -75.91
N LYS A 827 -50.27 -17.70 -76.95
CA LYS A 827 -48.81 -17.58 -76.98
C LYS A 827 -48.27 -16.49 -77.92
N TYR A 828 -48.95 -16.22 -79.03
CA TYR A 828 -48.46 -15.35 -80.10
C TYR A 828 -49.40 -14.16 -80.35
N ASN A 829 -48.82 -13.01 -80.70
CA ASN A 829 -49.56 -11.83 -81.14
C ASN A 829 -50.21 -12.06 -82.51
N ALA A 830 -51.21 -11.24 -82.83
CA ALA A 830 -51.78 -11.26 -84.17
C ALA A 830 -50.70 -10.85 -85.19
N MET A 831 -50.70 -11.53 -86.32
CA MET A 831 -49.76 -11.27 -87.41
C MET A 831 -50.55 -10.91 -88.65
N THR A 832 -50.07 -9.93 -89.41
CA THR A 832 -50.50 -9.69 -90.79
C THR A 832 -49.27 -9.49 -91.65
N ILE A 833 -49.08 -10.35 -92.65
CA ILE A 833 -48.01 -10.23 -93.64
C ILE A 833 -48.64 -10.03 -95.00
N ARG A 834 -48.05 -9.14 -95.79
CA ARG A 834 -48.42 -8.88 -97.17
C ARG A 834 -47.27 -9.33 -98.05
N ILE A 835 -47.55 -10.30 -98.91
CA ILE A 835 -46.60 -10.87 -99.86
C ILE A 835 -47.10 -10.50 -101.26
N PRO A 836 -46.33 -9.78 -102.07
CA PRO A 836 -46.70 -9.51 -103.45
C PRO A 836 -46.81 -10.80 -104.26
N ILE A 837 -47.79 -10.88 -105.14
CA ILE A 837 -47.95 -11.94 -106.15
C ILE A 837 -47.84 -11.28 -107.53
N VAL A 838 -47.04 -11.85 -108.42
CA VAL A 838 -46.97 -11.47 -109.84
C VAL A 838 -47.46 -12.65 -110.67
N ILE A 839 -48.46 -12.41 -111.51
CA ILE A 839 -49.05 -13.43 -112.39
C ILE A 839 -48.78 -13.02 -113.84
N SER A 840 -48.21 -13.92 -114.63
CA SER A 840 -47.91 -13.74 -116.05
C SER A 840 -48.43 -14.91 -116.86
#